data_AF-A0A5P9D0Z9-F1
#
_entry.id   AF-A0A5P9D0Z9-F1
#
_cell.length_a   1.000
_cell.length_b   1.000
_cell.length_c   1.000
_cell.angle_alpha   90.00
_cell.angle_beta   90.00
_cell.angle_gamma   90.00
#
_symmetry.space_group_name_H-M   'P 1'
#
loop_
_entity.id
_entity.type
_entity.pdbx_description
1 polymer ?
#
loop_
_entity_poly.entity_id
_entity_poly.type
_entity_poly.pdbx_seq_one_letter_code
_entity_poly.pdbx_strand_id
1 'polypeptide(L)'
;MKSDRSVLTPKMVEAYCDKRLAAEFSADELTVIRAHLIDLLERNEFPTYRGSRLDVRVLANTLCLDPLRLMAKRSNLQPIFDAVTRSISETALRPEAIRKNSHTEFSGCQSKSRLNADRRKQRGKRPRPVVEFPEPLESVWSEPASFGAALRLHAKRHGESIYHLYDALVRTDDGIKRSTFVGWGRRNTVPTSKISQDILSRIERRYRLAEGYFSKTARAKAAPTTSCELDEMNPAERRRLVWHLPDDFRRRPRTEQDEILAWVREVIISGSTEYRRYQAAAIRQRYAVRFKLGSGSQRKVSGSRLSDTSYVVDAPKCLNDEMAEILRFKTATFAAFGQQRNGVWGAETAAQKVEHFGLFFGAFTAPVDSEVQGFGVDPESLTFGMMIFPQVWDWYLQWRERRRGFFTAWEIDMLTLASALCREETGWLRQSEQISGDLREVEGLISKSDISDVQSDWSAACDRLVKHARTRKKEIERVVRIHRDPFEPIMTVLEAPSPVGEYRKITEEILHRMPDEKRHPKAAAEAVRAFLLLRIGLHTGLRQKNLRELLLCKPGTQPTSERNLENAKRGELRWSARDGGWEILIPSVAFKNAHSSFFGSKPFRLILPDLGRLYELIDAWNDRHRSRLIGPAQDPGTFFVKTAKITSANAEYSQNTFFEAWRTVIQRYGIYNPWTGRGAIKGLLPHGPHNVRDVLATHILKQTGSYEQASYAIQDTPEVVAKHYGRFLPQDKAEIAARILNKVWDAA
;
A
#
# COMPACT_ATOMS: atom_id res chain seq x y z
N MET A 1 20.28 18.40 12.45
CA MET A 1 20.18 18.01 13.87
C MET A 1 20.30 16.49 13.97
N LYS A 2 21.27 15.98 14.73
CA LYS A 2 21.42 14.54 15.00
C LYS A 2 20.44 14.15 16.11
N SER A 3 19.66 13.09 15.89
CA SER A 3 18.75 12.51 16.89
C SER A 3 19.59 11.86 17.99
N ASP A 4 19.56 12.40 19.20
CA ASP A 4 20.12 11.75 20.38
C ASP A 4 19.34 10.46 20.68
N ARG A 5 20.06 9.43 21.15
CA ARG A 5 19.49 8.14 21.57
C ARG A 5 18.66 8.37 22.84
N SER A 6 17.34 8.41 22.73
CA SER A 6 16.47 8.52 23.91
C SER A 6 16.22 7.13 24.53
N VAL A 7 17.20 6.61 25.28
CA VAL A 7 16.93 5.48 26.19
C VAL A 7 16.05 6.01 27.32
N LEU A 8 14.94 5.33 27.62
CA LEU A 8 14.03 5.75 28.69
C LEU A 8 14.73 5.56 30.04
N THR A 9 15.03 6.65 30.74
CA THR A 9 15.66 6.59 32.07
C THR A 9 14.61 6.66 33.18
N PRO A 10 14.89 6.15 34.40
CA PRO A 10 14.00 6.30 35.55
C PRO A 10 13.56 7.76 35.73
N LYS A 11 14.48 8.73 35.71
CA LYS A 11 14.17 10.18 35.79
C LYS A 11 13.15 10.67 34.74
N MET A 12 13.12 10.08 33.55
CA MET A 12 12.13 10.42 32.52
C MET A 12 10.76 9.81 32.81
N VAL A 13 10.71 8.63 33.44
CA VAL A 13 9.47 8.03 33.96
C VAL A 13 8.91 8.92 35.07
N GLU A 14 9.75 9.37 36.01
CA GLU A 14 9.36 10.28 37.10
C GLU A 14 8.78 11.58 36.54
N ALA A 15 9.50 12.24 35.62
CA ALA A 15 9.05 13.47 35.00
C ALA A 15 7.74 13.31 34.20
N TYR A 16 7.48 12.13 33.63
CA TYR A 16 6.22 11.85 32.94
C TYR A 16 5.07 11.64 33.93
N CYS A 17 5.30 10.89 35.01
CA CYS A 17 4.33 10.71 36.09
C CYS A 17 3.94 12.06 36.70
N ASP A 18 4.92 12.90 37.02
CA ASP A 18 4.68 14.20 37.67
C ASP A 18 3.97 15.20 36.75
N LYS A 19 4.23 15.17 35.44
CA LYS A 19 3.62 16.13 34.49
C LYS A 19 2.25 15.70 33.94
N ARG A 20 2.00 14.39 33.80
CA ARG A 20 0.81 13.89 33.09
C ARG A 20 -0.09 12.98 33.89
N LEU A 21 0.42 12.34 34.95
CA LEU A 21 -0.37 11.44 35.78
C LEU A 21 -0.74 12.10 37.11
N ALA A 22 0.03 13.10 37.58
CA ALA A 22 -0.24 13.85 38.82
C ALA A 22 -1.64 14.48 38.91
N ALA A 23 -2.20 14.96 37.78
CA ALA A 23 -3.53 15.56 37.75
C ALA A 23 -4.68 14.53 37.75
N GLU A 24 -4.37 13.25 37.57
CA GLU A 24 -5.35 12.20 37.24
C GLU A 24 -5.43 11.09 38.30
N PHE A 25 -4.40 10.96 39.15
CA PHE A 25 -4.24 9.90 40.15
C PHE A 25 -3.82 10.50 41.49
N SER A 26 -4.13 9.82 42.60
CA SER A 26 -3.67 10.26 43.93
C SER A 26 -2.15 10.07 44.10
N ALA A 27 -1.56 10.74 45.08
CA ALA A 27 -0.13 10.61 45.38
C ALA A 27 0.30 9.15 45.66
N ASP A 28 -0.57 8.39 46.35
CA ASP A 28 -0.33 6.98 46.67
C ASP A 28 -0.41 6.09 45.41
N GLU A 29 -1.41 6.31 44.55
CA GLU A 29 -1.57 5.58 43.29
C GLU A 29 -0.39 5.82 42.33
N LEU A 30 0.10 7.07 42.27
CA LEU A 30 1.24 7.44 41.43
C LEU A 30 2.53 6.80 41.89
N THR A 31 2.72 6.70 43.21
CA THR A 31 3.89 6.05 43.79
C THR A 31 3.94 4.58 43.38
N VAL A 32 2.80 3.88 43.43
CA VAL A 32 2.68 2.48 43.02
C VAL A 32 2.89 2.30 41.51
N ILE A 33 2.29 3.15 40.67
CA ILE A 33 2.45 3.09 39.21
C ILE A 33 3.91 3.39 38.80
N ARG A 34 4.54 4.38 39.44
CA ARG A 34 5.93 4.75 39.18
C ARG A 34 6.89 3.63 39.57
N ALA A 35 6.71 3.05 40.75
CA ALA A 35 7.51 1.92 41.22
C ALA A 35 7.42 0.73 40.24
N HIS A 36 6.21 0.42 39.77
CA HIS A 36 6.01 -0.67 38.81
C HIS A 36 6.67 -0.41 37.44
N LEU A 37 6.59 0.81 36.91
CA LEU A 37 7.24 1.17 35.63
C LEU A 37 8.77 1.08 35.71
N ILE A 38 9.34 1.45 36.85
CA ILE A 38 10.79 1.35 37.10
C ILE A 38 11.18 -0.12 37.26
N ASP A 39 10.42 -0.91 38.03
CA ASP A 39 10.67 -2.34 38.23
C ASP A 39 10.63 -3.12 36.90
N LEU A 40 9.68 -2.82 36.00
CA LEU A 40 9.62 -3.40 34.65
C LEU A 40 10.86 -3.05 33.81
N LEU A 41 11.37 -1.83 33.92
CA LEU A 41 12.60 -1.41 33.22
C LEU A 41 13.84 -2.11 33.77
N GLU A 42 13.95 -2.24 35.10
CA GLU A 42 15.08 -2.90 35.76
C GLU A 42 15.12 -4.41 35.47
N ARG A 43 13.95 -5.05 35.45
CA ARG A 43 13.81 -6.49 35.16
C ARG A 43 13.80 -6.82 33.67
N ASN A 44 13.77 -5.83 32.78
CA ASN A 44 13.54 -6.00 31.34
C ASN A 44 12.28 -6.83 31.01
N GLU A 45 11.22 -6.64 31.79
CA GLU A 45 9.96 -7.36 31.61
C GLU A 45 8.92 -6.51 30.88
N PHE A 46 8.25 -7.11 29.91
CA PHE A 46 7.23 -6.41 29.15
C PHE A 46 5.98 -6.17 30.01
N PRO A 47 5.38 -4.96 29.95
CA PRO A 47 4.06 -4.75 30.54
C PRO A 47 3.02 -5.70 29.96
N THR A 48 1.92 -5.93 30.69
CA THR A 48 0.86 -6.84 30.24
C THR A 48 -0.04 -6.18 29.21
N TYR A 49 -0.06 -6.72 27.98
CA TYR A 49 -0.91 -6.25 26.88
C TYR A 49 -1.94 -7.30 26.46
N ARG A 50 -3.12 -6.83 26.03
CA ARG A 50 -4.12 -7.60 25.29
C ARG A 50 -4.21 -7.05 23.87
N GLY A 51 -3.44 -7.64 22.94
CA GLY A 51 -3.24 -7.09 21.61
C GLY A 51 -2.35 -5.82 21.64
N SER A 52 -2.75 -4.75 20.96
CA SER A 52 -2.02 -3.46 20.97
C SER A 52 -2.36 -2.55 22.15
N ARG A 53 -3.08 -3.09 23.13
CA ARG A 53 -3.71 -2.35 24.21
C ARG A 53 -3.19 -2.88 25.54
N LEU A 54 -2.67 -2.00 26.41
CA LEU A 54 -2.42 -2.29 27.83
C LEU A 54 -3.62 -3.03 28.45
N ASP A 55 -3.39 -4.20 29.06
CA ASP A 55 -4.44 -4.94 29.76
C ASP A 55 -4.66 -4.33 31.14
N VAL A 56 -5.56 -3.35 31.19
CA VAL A 56 -5.81 -2.56 32.38
C VAL A 56 -6.36 -3.41 33.53
N ARG A 57 -7.06 -4.51 33.24
CA ARG A 57 -7.62 -5.38 34.29
C ARG A 57 -6.51 -6.18 34.98
N VAL A 58 -5.55 -6.68 34.21
CA VAL A 58 -4.38 -7.38 34.76
C VAL A 58 -3.49 -6.38 35.52
N LEU A 59 -3.24 -5.22 34.93
CA LEU A 59 -2.46 -4.15 35.58
C LEU A 59 -3.09 -3.69 36.90
N ALA A 60 -4.41 -3.47 36.92
CA ALA A 60 -5.15 -3.08 38.12
C ALA A 60 -5.02 -4.12 39.24
N ASN A 61 -5.12 -5.41 38.90
CA ASN A 61 -4.94 -6.50 39.86
C ASN A 61 -3.49 -6.58 40.37
N THR A 62 -2.50 -6.36 39.51
CA THR A 62 -1.08 -6.36 39.89
C THR A 62 -0.72 -5.18 40.81
N LEU A 63 -1.36 -4.02 40.60
CA LEU A 63 -1.12 -2.81 41.39
C LEU A 63 -2.08 -2.65 42.59
N CYS A 64 -3.04 -3.56 42.76
CA CYS A 64 -4.13 -3.46 43.73
C CYS A 64 -4.92 -2.14 43.63
N LEU A 65 -5.19 -1.68 42.39
CA LEU A 65 -5.90 -0.44 42.08
C LEU A 65 -7.28 -0.71 41.46
N ASP A 66 -8.18 0.27 41.49
CA ASP A 66 -9.51 0.14 40.88
C ASP A 66 -9.42 0.01 39.34
N PRO A 67 -9.86 -1.13 38.76
CA PRO A 67 -9.82 -1.36 37.31
C PRO A 67 -10.69 -0.41 36.49
N LEU A 68 -11.80 0.10 37.04
CA LEU A 68 -12.69 1.02 36.30
C LEU A 68 -12.04 2.40 36.15
N ARG A 69 -11.37 2.87 37.21
CA ARG A 69 -10.65 4.14 37.23
C ARG A 69 -9.42 4.13 36.32
N LEU A 70 -8.61 3.07 36.37
CA LEU A 70 -7.48 2.90 35.45
C LEU A 70 -7.95 2.81 33.99
N MET A 71 -9.12 2.20 33.74
CA MET A 71 -9.67 2.05 32.39
C MET A 71 -10.14 3.38 31.81
N ALA A 72 -10.71 4.26 32.64
CA ALA A 72 -11.09 5.62 32.25
C ALA A 72 -9.88 6.49 31.87
N LYS A 73 -8.73 6.31 32.54
CA LYS A 73 -7.51 7.11 32.34
C LYS A 73 -6.43 6.41 31.51
N ARG A 74 -6.78 5.29 30.88
CA ARG A 74 -5.91 4.46 30.04
C ARG A 74 -5.14 5.24 28.96
N SER A 75 -5.76 6.25 28.36
CA SER A 75 -5.12 7.08 27.33
C SER A 75 -3.88 7.83 27.83
N ASN A 76 -3.80 8.09 29.14
CA ASN A 76 -2.69 8.79 29.78
C ASN A 76 -1.59 7.82 30.22
N LEU A 77 -1.96 6.57 30.57
CA LEU A 77 -1.05 5.48 30.95
C LEU A 77 -0.38 4.80 29.76
N GLN A 78 -1.15 4.52 28.69
CA GLN A 78 -0.66 3.80 27.51
C GLN A 78 0.67 4.33 26.94
N PRO A 79 0.91 5.66 26.83
CA PRO A 79 2.14 6.17 26.25
C PRO A 79 3.42 5.88 27.05
N ILE A 80 3.35 5.82 28.39
CA ILE A 80 4.52 5.54 29.22
C ILE A 80 4.84 4.04 29.24
N PHE A 81 3.82 3.17 29.27
CA PHE A 81 4.02 1.72 29.11
C PHE A 81 4.54 1.37 27.71
N ASP A 82 4.05 2.02 26.66
CA ASP A 82 4.60 1.87 25.31
C ASP A 82 6.06 2.37 25.20
N ALA A 83 6.45 3.34 26.04
CA ALA A 83 7.83 3.80 26.13
C ALA A 83 8.72 2.76 26.83
N VAL A 84 8.24 2.12 27.90
CA VAL A 84 8.93 1.02 28.57
C VAL A 84 9.13 -0.17 27.61
N THR A 85 8.08 -0.61 26.90
CA THR A 85 8.17 -1.68 25.90
C THR A 85 9.20 -1.37 24.81
N ARG A 86 9.26 -0.12 24.32
CA ARG A 86 10.26 0.31 23.33
C ARG A 86 11.67 0.26 23.90
N SER A 87 11.87 0.72 25.14
CA SER A 87 13.18 0.70 25.79
C SER A 87 13.68 -0.73 25.99
N ILE A 88 12.83 -1.64 26.49
CA ILE A 88 13.17 -3.05 26.69
C ILE A 88 13.48 -3.73 25.35
N SER A 89 12.70 -3.44 24.31
CA SER A 89 12.94 -3.96 22.95
C SER A 89 14.26 -3.45 22.36
N GLU A 90 14.63 -2.19 22.61
CA GLU A 90 15.92 -1.63 22.18
C GLU A 90 17.10 -2.29 22.92
N THR A 91 16.97 -2.55 24.23
CA THR A 91 17.97 -3.26 25.04
C THR A 91 18.14 -4.73 24.59
N ALA A 92 17.04 -5.44 24.31
CA ALA A 92 17.07 -6.83 23.87
C ALA A 92 17.68 -7.01 22.45
N LEU A 93 17.42 -6.06 21.54
CA LEU A 93 17.93 -6.10 20.17
C LEU A 93 19.39 -5.63 20.05
N ARG A 94 19.92 -4.94 21.06
CA ARG A 94 21.30 -4.43 21.11
C ARG A 94 21.82 -4.44 22.55
N PRO A 95 22.21 -5.61 23.09
CA PRO A 95 22.86 -5.66 24.40
C PRO A 95 24.11 -4.76 24.38
N GLU A 96 24.21 -3.84 25.34
CA GLU A 96 25.40 -2.98 25.44
C GLU A 96 26.65 -3.86 25.56
N ALA A 97 27.64 -3.61 24.69
CA ALA A 97 28.97 -4.15 24.91
C ALA A 97 29.46 -3.61 26.26
N ILE A 98 29.64 -4.52 27.22
CA ILE A 98 30.14 -4.29 28.58
C ILE A 98 31.13 -3.11 28.59
N ARG A 99 30.68 -1.96 29.09
CA ARG A 99 31.56 -0.89 29.51
C ARG A 99 32.35 -1.44 30.69
N LYS A 100 33.61 -1.80 30.46
CA LYS A 100 34.60 -1.89 31.54
C LYS A 100 34.74 -0.50 32.15
N ASN A 101 33.98 -0.23 33.21
CA ASN A 101 34.33 0.82 34.15
C ASN A 101 35.48 0.26 35.00
N SER A 102 36.68 0.73 34.70
CA SER A 102 37.78 0.76 35.65
C SER A 102 37.49 1.85 36.69
N HIS A 103 37.33 1.46 37.95
CA HIS A 103 37.88 2.08 39.18
C HIS A 103 37.28 1.35 40.38
N THR A 104 38.01 0.36 40.91
CA THR A 104 38.75 0.40 42.19
C THR A 104 37.85 0.10 43.39
N GLU A 105 37.92 -1.13 43.90
CA GLU A 105 37.89 -1.38 45.34
C GLU A 105 38.59 -2.72 45.64
N PHE A 106 39.58 -2.63 46.52
CA PHE A 106 40.39 -3.72 47.04
C PHE A 106 39.59 -4.47 48.10
N SER A 107 39.40 -5.78 47.97
CA SER A 107 39.35 -6.70 49.12
C SER A 107 39.39 -8.17 48.70
N GLY A 108 40.41 -8.88 49.18
CA GLY A 108 40.23 -10.18 49.85
C GLY A 108 39.86 -11.45 49.05
N CYS A 109 40.85 -12.35 49.00
CA CYS A 109 40.71 -13.78 49.30
C CYS A 109 40.48 -14.80 48.14
N GLN A 110 41.60 -15.43 47.77
CA GLN A 110 41.85 -16.88 47.71
C GLN A 110 41.08 -17.82 46.75
N SER A 111 41.87 -18.37 45.81
CA SER A 111 42.11 -19.82 45.60
C SER A 111 40.96 -20.75 45.13
N LYS A 112 41.07 -21.19 43.87
CA LYS A 112 41.27 -22.60 43.40
C LYS A 112 41.24 -22.59 41.86
N SER A 113 42.37 -22.74 41.15
CA SER A 113 42.87 -23.98 40.53
C SER A 113 41.76 -24.81 39.85
N ARG A 114 41.83 -25.31 38.61
CA ARG A 114 42.95 -25.69 37.74
C ARG A 114 42.32 -26.24 36.44
N LEU A 115 43.12 -26.37 35.37
CA LEU A 115 42.88 -27.16 34.14
C LEU A 115 42.17 -26.46 32.95
N ASN A 116 42.94 -25.73 32.13
CA ASN A 116 43.30 -26.24 30.80
C ASN A 116 44.36 -25.34 30.17
N ALA A 117 45.53 -25.95 29.94
CA ALA A 117 46.69 -25.36 29.29
C ALA A 117 46.52 -25.33 27.76
N ASP A 118 47.34 -24.47 27.15
CA ASP A 118 47.74 -24.47 25.74
C ASP A 118 46.74 -24.03 24.66
N ARG A 119 46.60 -22.70 24.55
CA ARG A 119 46.82 -22.02 23.26
C ARG A 119 47.60 -20.72 23.48
N ARG A 120 48.89 -20.73 23.14
CA ARG A 120 49.77 -19.55 23.04
C ARG A 120 49.07 -18.46 22.21
N LYS A 121 48.64 -17.37 22.85
CA LYS A 121 48.28 -16.11 22.16
C LYS A 121 49.55 -15.51 21.58
N GLN A 122 49.69 -15.52 20.26
CA GLN A 122 50.66 -14.67 19.58
C GLN A 122 50.41 -13.21 20.02
N ARG A 123 51.39 -12.61 20.69
CA ARG A 123 51.43 -11.16 20.92
C ARG A 123 51.39 -10.48 19.55
N GLY A 124 50.38 -9.66 19.30
CA GLY A 124 50.30 -8.85 18.08
C GLY A 124 51.56 -8.00 17.89
N LYS A 125 51.94 -7.77 16.63
CA LYS A 125 53.07 -6.90 16.25
C LYS A 125 52.97 -5.57 17.02
N ARG A 126 54.09 -5.09 17.58
CA ARG A 126 54.19 -3.75 18.18
C ARG A 126 53.68 -2.70 17.18
N PRO A 127 52.89 -1.70 17.61
CA PRO A 127 52.39 -0.67 16.71
C PRO A 127 53.56 0.02 16.01
N ARG A 128 53.42 0.25 14.70
CA ARG A 128 54.46 0.94 13.92
C ARG A 128 54.65 2.36 14.48
N PRO A 129 55.91 2.84 14.61
CA PRO A 129 56.18 4.19 15.08
C PRO A 129 55.56 5.21 14.10
N VAL A 130 54.91 6.23 14.64
CA VAL A 130 54.34 7.32 13.85
C VAL A 130 55.48 8.24 13.43
N VAL A 131 55.92 8.13 12.19
CA VAL A 131 56.94 9.01 11.58
C VAL A 131 56.20 10.23 11.00
N GLU A 132 56.61 11.47 11.29
CA GLU A 132 55.86 12.67 10.88
C GLU A 132 55.81 12.87 9.35
N PHE A 133 56.91 12.59 8.64
CA PHE A 133 57.02 12.65 7.18
C PHE A 133 57.59 11.33 6.64
N PRO A 134 56.75 10.34 6.28
CA PRO A 134 57.23 9.09 5.73
C PRO A 134 57.82 9.29 4.32
N GLU A 135 58.99 8.71 4.05
CA GLU A 135 59.58 8.74 2.70
C GLU A 135 58.73 7.88 1.73
N PRO A 136 58.51 8.35 0.49
CA PRO A 136 57.73 7.61 -0.50
C PRO A 136 58.52 6.40 -1.02
N LEU A 137 57.86 5.24 -1.09
CA LEU A 137 58.41 4.02 -1.70
C LEU A 137 58.51 4.14 -3.24
N GLU A 138 57.69 4.99 -3.84
CA GLU A 138 57.65 5.27 -5.28
C GLU A 138 57.55 6.79 -5.49
N SER A 139 58.42 7.37 -6.32
CA SER A 139 58.46 8.82 -6.59
C SER A 139 57.57 9.24 -7.77
N VAL A 140 57.12 8.29 -8.58
CA VAL A 140 56.27 8.51 -9.75
C VAL A 140 54.91 7.86 -9.52
N TRP A 141 53.81 8.58 -9.79
CA TRP A 141 52.46 8.05 -9.68
C TRP A 141 51.56 8.57 -10.81
N SER A 142 50.47 7.85 -11.08
CA SER A 142 49.40 8.29 -11.96
C SER A 142 48.24 8.89 -11.15
N GLU A 143 47.69 10.01 -11.62
CA GLU A 143 46.63 10.72 -10.91
C GLU A 143 45.30 9.94 -10.89
N PRO A 144 44.76 9.57 -9.72
CA PRO A 144 43.55 8.77 -9.65
C PRO A 144 42.27 9.56 -9.94
N ALA A 145 41.28 8.90 -10.54
CA ALA A 145 40.01 9.50 -10.94
C ALA A 145 39.06 9.86 -9.79
N SER A 146 39.38 9.54 -8.53
CA SER A 146 38.51 9.81 -7.38
C SER A 146 39.28 10.08 -6.10
N PHE A 147 38.66 10.84 -5.18
CA PHE A 147 39.24 11.17 -3.89
C PHE A 147 39.68 9.92 -3.09
N GLY A 148 38.82 8.92 -2.97
CA GLY A 148 39.13 7.68 -2.24
C GLY A 148 40.25 6.87 -2.91
N ALA A 149 40.37 6.93 -4.24
CA ALA A 149 41.50 6.34 -4.95
C ALA A 149 42.80 7.11 -4.70
N ALA A 150 42.78 8.46 -4.72
CA ALA A 150 43.92 9.31 -4.39
C ALA A 150 44.40 9.10 -2.94
N LEU A 151 43.49 9.01 -1.97
CA LEU A 151 43.83 8.77 -0.58
C LEU A 151 44.49 7.38 -0.38
N ARG A 152 43.99 6.35 -1.07
CA ARG A 152 44.60 5.00 -1.03
C ARG A 152 45.94 4.94 -1.72
N LEU A 153 46.09 5.63 -2.85
CA LEU A 153 47.34 5.72 -3.59
C LEU A 153 48.44 6.31 -2.70
N HIS A 154 48.20 7.49 -2.13
CA HIS A 154 49.19 8.15 -1.28
C HIS A 154 49.47 7.36 0.00
N ALA A 155 48.47 6.77 0.65
CA ALA A 155 48.73 5.87 1.78
C ALA A 155 49.63 4.68 1.38
N LYS A 156 49.35 4.03 0.24
CA LYS A 156 50.14 2.90 -0.25
C LYS A 156 51.55 3.31 -0.65
N ARG A 157 51.70 4.47 -1.31
CA ARG A 157 53.00 5.04 -1.73
C ARG A 157 53.94 5.25 -0.55
N HIS A 158 53.41 5.59 0.61
CA HIS A 158 54.19 5.77 1.84
C HIS A 158 54.23 4.51 2.73
N GLY A 159 53.80 3.35 2.22
CA GLY A 159 53.81 2.08 2.96
C GLY A 159 52.83 1.99 4.13
N GLU A 160 51.85 2.91 4.17
CA GLU A 160 50.88 3.07 5.25
C GLU A 160 49.53 2.44 4.87
N SER A 161 48.83 1.92 5.89
CA SER A 161 47.41 1.57 5.74
C SER A 161 46.55 2.77 6.15
N ILE A 162 45.32 2.88 5.64
CA ILE A 162 44.38 3.93 6.08
C ILE A 162 44.14 3.87 7.61
N TYR A 163 44.27 2.68 8.22
CA TYR A 163 44.21 2.50 9.67
C TYR A 163 45.41 3.14 10.39
N HIS A 164 46.62 2.97 9.85
CA HIS A 164 47.82 3.61 10.40
C HIS A 164 47.78 5.13 10.20
N LEU A 165 47.29 5.58 9.05
CA LEU A 165 47.11 7.00 8.74
C LEU A 165 46.11 7.68 9.71
N TYR A 166 45.03 6.98 10.09
CA TYR A 166 44.11 7.46 11.13
C TYR A 166 44.83 7.64 12.47
N ASP A 167 45.62 6.64 12.88
CA ASP A 167 46.35 6.67 14.16
C ASP A 167 47.44 7.73 14.21
N ALA A 168 48.01 8.08 13.05
CA ALA A 168 49.05 9.08 12.92
C ALA A 168 48.52 10.53 12.96
N LEU A 169 47.26 10.76 12.55
CA LEU A 169 46.77 12.11 12.22
C LEU A 169 45.50 12.55 12.95
N VAL A 170 44.60 11.62 13.29
CA VAL A 170 43.31 11.96 13.91
C VAL A 170 43.49 12.01 15.41
N ARG A 171 43.31 13.20 15.96
CA ARG A 171 43.38 13.45 17.40
C ARG A 171 42.05 13.09 18.06
N THR A 172 42.05 12.90 19.39
CA THR A 172 40.86 12.49 20.16
C THR A 172 39.77 13.58 20.19
N ASP A 173 40.14 14.85 20.03
CA ASP A 173 39.28 16.03 19.93
C ASP A 173 38.65 16.23 18.53
N ASP A 174 39.22 15.62 17.48
CA ASP A 174 38.67 15.72 16.12
C ASP A 174 37.30 15.00 15.96
N GLY A 175 36.92 14.10 16.89
CA GLY A 175 35.60 13.48 16.95
C GLY A 175 35.21 12.55 15.78
N ILE A 176 36.14 12.28 14.85
CA ILE A 176 35.93 11.37 13.71
C ILE A 176 36.19 9.93 14.15
N LYS A 177 35.21 9.05 13.97
CA LYS A 177 35.38 7.62 14.23
C LYS A 177 36.29 6.98 13.18
N ARG A 178 37.17 6.06 13.59
CA ARG A 178 38.04 5.25 12.71
C ARG A 178 37.30 4.62 11.52
N SER A 179 36.08 4.13 11.70
CA SER A 179 35.24 3.57 10.61
C SER A 179 34.85 4.60 9.54
N THR A 180 34.70 5.87 9.92
CA THR A 180 34.36 6.98 9.03
C THR A 180 35.56 7.36 8.17
N PHE A 181 36.75 7.44 8.78
CA PHE A 181 38.01 7.70 8.09
C PHE A 181 38.40 6.57 7.13
N VAL A 182 38.24 5.31 7.54
CA VAL A 182 38.42 4.15 6.65
C VAL A 182 37.43 4.20 5.46
N GLY A 183 36.21 4.68 5.70
CA GLY A 183 35.22 4.90 4.66
C GLY A 183 35.63 5.94 3.60
N TRP A 184 36.54 6.87 3.91
CA TRP A 184 37.03 7.88 2.96
C TRP A 184 37.76 7.27 1.77
N GLY A 185 38.51 6.17 2.01
CA GLY A 185 39.16 5.43 0.93
C GLY A 185 38.18 4.88 -0.11
N ARG A 186 36.88 4.78 0.17
CA ARG A 186 35.84 4.28 -0.76
C ARG A 186 34.98 5.39 -1.37
N ARG A 187 35.21 6.66 -1.01
CA ARG A 187 34.39 7.78 -1.47
C ARG A 187 34.86 8.33 -2.80
N ASN A 188 33.92 8.79 -3.61
CA ASN A 188 34.24 9.53 -4.83
C ASN A 188 34.41 11.03 -4.58
N THR A 189 33.76 11.57 -3.54
CA THR A 189 33.76 12.99 -3.21
C THR A 189 34.50 13.28 -1.89
N VAL A 190 35.11 14.46 -1.83
CA VAL A 190 35.84 14.95 -0.65
C VAL A 190 34.86 15.33 0.47
N PRO A 191 35.11 14.93 1.72
CA PRO A 191 34.37 15.40 2.88
C PRO A 191 34.42 16.93 3.03
N THR A 192 33.26 17.58 3.19
CA THR A 192 33.15 19.06 3.21
C THR A 192 33.14 19.69 4.59
N SER A 193 33.15 18.91 5.67
CA SER A 193 33.12 19.48 7.03
C SER A 193 34.46 20.16 7.37
N LYS A 194 34.42 21.25 8.15
CA LYS A 194 35.61 22.02 8.57
C LYS A 194 36.68 21.11 9.20
N ILE A 195 36.26 20.19 10.08
CA ILE A 195 37.13 19.20 10.73
C ILE A 195 37.76 18.25 9.69
N SER A 196 36.99 17.80 8.70
CA SER A 196 37.53 16.91 7.68
C SER A 196 38.49 17.61 6.72
N GLN A 197 38.25 18.89 6.40
CA GLN A 197 39.16 19.71 5.60
C GLN A 197 40.49 19.96 6.32
N ASP A 198 40.44 20.19 7.64
CA ASP A 198 41.64 20.31 8.47
C ASP A 198 42.47 19.02 8.47
N ILE A 199 41.81 17.87 8.67
CA ILE A 199 42.48 16.56 8.61
C ILE A 199 43.07 16.29 7.22
N LEU A 200 42.40 16.69 6.13
CA LEU A 200 42.94 16.57 4.77
C LEU A 200 44.18 17.43 4.58
N SER A 201 44.19 18.66 5.11
CA SER A 201 45.35 19.54 5.09
C SER A 201 46.54 18.91 5.85
N ARG A 202 46.26 18.22 6.97
CA ARG A 202 47.27 17.45 7.71
C ARG A 202 47.81 16.25 6.90
N ILE A 203 46.96 15.57 6.12
CA ILE A 203 47.39 14.49 5.22
C ILE A 203 48.26 15.03 4.08
N GLU A 204 47.85 16.15 3.47
CA GLU A 204 48.61 16.82 2.41
C GLU A 204 50.00 17.23 2.90
N ARG A 205 50.08 17.81 4.12
CA ARG A 205 51.34 18.14 4.78
C ARG A 205 52.20 16.89 5.04
N ARG A 206 51.63 15.83 5.61
CA ARG A 206 52.33 14.57 5.92
C ARG A 206 52.99 13.95 4.70
N TYR A 207 52.29 13.95 3.56
CA TYR A 207 52.79 13.36 2.30
C TYR A 207 53.46 14.37 1.37
N ARG A 208 53.69 15.62 1.83
CA ARG A 208 54.29 16.71 1.03
C ARG A 208 53.57 16.93 -0.32
N LEU A 209 52.25 16.85 -0.31
CA LEU A 209 51.40 17.16 -1.45
C LEU A 209 51.15 18.68 -1.52
N ALA A 210 50.83 19.18 -2.71
CA ALA A 210 50.45 20.58 -2.87
C ALA A 210 49.21 20.92 -2.04
N GLU A 211 49.17 22.14 -1.48
CA GLU A 211 48.03 22.57 -0.67
C GLU A 211 46.73 22.57 -1.49
N GLY A 212 45.69 21.93 -0.93
CA GLY A 212 44.41 21.74 -1.57
C GLY A 212 44.42 20.68 -2.68
N TYR A 213 45.42 19.80 -2.74
CA TYR A 213 45.51 18.69 -3.68
C TYR A 213 44.22 17.85 -3.71
N PHE A 214 43.75 17.35 -2.57
CA PHE A 214 42.53 16.53 -2.54
C PHE A 214 41.28 17.33 -2.94
N SER A 215 41.24 18.62 -2.58
CA SER A 215 40.16 19.53 -2.96
C SER A 215 40.14 19.80 -4.46
N LYS A 216 41.31 19.88 -5.13
CA LYS A 216 41.44 20.04 -6.59
C LYS A 216 41.07 18.75 -7.35
N THR A 217 41.51 17.58 -6.86
CA THR A 217 41.12 16.27 -7.43
C THR A 217 39.60 16.07 -7.43
N ALA A 218 38.86 16.67 -6.47
CA ALA A 218 37.40 16.64 -6.45
C ALA A 218 36.73 17.80 -7.21
N ARG A 219 37.29 19.02 -7.18
CA ARG A 219 36.74 20.20 -7.86
C ARG A 219 36.82 20.10 -9.39
N ALA A 220 37.78 19.38 -9.94
CA ALA A 220 37.93 19.24 -11.40
C ALA A 220 36.70 18.61 -12.10
N LYS A 221 35.74 17.98 -11.37
CA LYS A 221 34.47 17.49 -11.96
C LYS A 221 33.21 17.65 -11.09
N ALA A 222 33.26 18.35 -9.96
CA ALA A 222 32.06 18.64 -9.18
C ALA A 222 31.41 19.94 -9.69
N ALA A 223 30.58 19.84 -10.73
CA ALA A 223 29.61 20.90 -11.02
C ALA A 223 28.82 21.20 -9.73
N PRO A 224 28.51 22.48 -9.43
CA PRO A 224 27.70 22.81 -8.26
C PRO A 224 26.38 22.02 -8.35
N THR A 225 26.01 21.32 -7.28
CA THR A 225 24.70 20.67 -7.20
C THR A 225 23.68 21.79 -7.07
N THR A 226 23.18 22.27 -8.20
CA THR A 226 22.11 23.25 -8.26
C THR A 226 20.93 22.73 -7.46
N SER A 227 20.33 23.57 -6.61
CA SER A 227 19.06 23.23 -5.97
C SER A 227 18.05 22.82 -7.05
N CYS A 228 17.43 21.67 -6.83
CA CYS A 228 16.49 21.03 -7.74
C CYS A 228 15.13 20.93 -7.05
N GLU A 229 14.03 21.03 -7.80
CA GLU A 229 12.65 20.90 -7.29
C GLU A 229 12.46 19.68 -6.36
N LEU A 230 13.19 18.58 -6.62
CA LEU A 230 13.20 17.38 -5.78
C LEU A 230 13.56 17.61 -4.31
N ASP A 231 14.35 18.63 -4.01
CA ASP A 231 14.80 18.94 -2.66
C ASP A 231 13.73 19.71 -1.85
N GLU A 232 12.78 20.35 -2.54
CA GLU A 232 11.63 21.07 -1.95
C GLU A 232 10.39 20.16 -1.82
N MET A 233 10.34 19.04 -2.56
CA MET A 233 9.22 18.10 -2.52
C MET A 233 9.09 17.33 -1.20
N ASN A 234 7.85 16.97 -0.85
CA ASN A 234 7.57 16.04 0.23
C ASN A 234 8.31 14.71 0.02
N PRO A 235 8.98 14.14 1.06
CA PRO A 235 9.63 12.84 0.99
C PRO A 235 8.79 11.70 0.39
N ALA A 236 7.45 11.74 0.55
CA ALA A 236 6.55 10.74 -0.02
C ALA A 236 6.45 10.83 -1.55
N GLU A 237 6.32 12.04 -2.09
CA GLU A 237 6.30 12.30 -3.54
C GLU A 237 7.66 11.99 -4.16
N ARG A 238 8.73 12.49 -3.54
CA ARG A 238 10.10 12.21 -3.98
C ARG A 238 10.38 10.71 -4.10
N ARG A 239 9.96 9.90 -3.12
CA ARG A 239 10.13 8.43 -3.18
C ARG A 239 9.39 7.78 -4.34
N ARG A 240 8.26 8.33 -4.79
CA ARG A 240 7.53 7.83 -5.96
C ARG A 240 8.26 8.18 -7.26
N LEU A 241 8.78 9.40 -7.36
CA LEU A 241 9.42 9.90 -8.58
C LEU A 241 10.81 9.28 -8.80
N VAL A 242 11.63 9.14 -7.76
CA VAL A 242 13.06 8.74 -7.85
C VAL A 242 13.28 7.45 -8.65
N TRP A 243 12.34 6.50 -8.63
CA TRP A 243 12.48 5.26 -9.41
C TRP A 243 12.47 5.49 -10.93
N HIS A 244 11.79 6.55 -11.37
CA HIS A 244 11.54 6.88 -12.77
C HIS A 244 12.47 7.98 -13.31
N LEU A 245 13.42 8.45 -12.50
CA LEU A 245 14.37 9.47 -12.93
C LEU A 245 15.68 8.84 -13.42
N PRO A 246 16.35 9.46 -14.41
CA PRO A 246 17.69 9.08 -14.82
C PRO A 246 18.71 9.17 -13.68
N ASP A 247 19.73 8.32 -13.70
CA ASP A 247 20.77 8.32 -12.65
C ASP A 247 21.59 9.62 -12.66
N ASP A 248 21.64 10.31 -13.80
CA ASP A 248 22.28 11.61 -14.02
C ASP A 248 21.33 12.82 -13.89
N PHE A 249 20.07 12.62 -13.49
CA PHE A 249 19.02 13.65 -13.45
C PHE A 249 19.47 14.98 -12.82
N ARG A 250 20.15 14.93 -11.67
CA ARG A 250 20.64 16.13 -10.96
C ARG A 250 21.72 16.92 -11.71
N ARG A 251 22.32 16.34 -12.76
CA ARG A 251 23.37 16.96 -13.59
C ARG A 251 22.81 17.55 -14.88
N ARG A 252 21.53 17.30 -15.20
CA ARG A 252 20.87 17.83 -16.40
C ARG A 252 20.49 19.30 -16.23
N PRO A 253 20.34 20.08 -17.32
CA PRO A 253 19.81 21.44 -17.25
C PRO A 253 18.43 21.50 -16.56
N ARG A 254 18.08 22.64 -15.95
CA ARG A 254 16.80 22.81 -15.24
C ARG A 254 15.58 22.57 -16.13
N THR A 255 15.61 23.07 -17.37
CA THR A 255 14.55 22.85 -18.35
C THR A 255 14.29 21.36 -18.59
N GLU A 256 15.35 20.58 -18.78
CA GLU A 256 15.25 19.13 -18.97
C GLU A 256 14.80 18.41 -17.68
N GLN A 257 15.21 18.89 -16.50
CA GLN A 257 14.71 18.36 -15.23
C GLN A 257 13.19 18.55 -15.10
N ASP A 258 12.69 19.74 -15.43
CA ASP A 258 11.28 20.09 -15.36
C ASP A 258 10.46 19.27 -16.39
N GLU A 259 10.97 19.12 -17.61
CA GLU A 259 10.37 18.25 -18.64
C GLU A 259 10.27 16.78 -18.19
N ILE A 260 11.35 16.23 -17.62
CA ILE A 260 11.35 14.86 -17.10
C ILE A 260 10.35 14.72 -15.94
N LEU A 261 10.32 15.68 -15.00
CA LEU A 261 9.39 15.64 -13.87
C LEU A 261 7.93 15.75 -14.32
N ALA A 262 7.64 16.65 -15.26
CA ALA A 262 6.32 16.79 -15.85
C ALA A 262 5.88 15.49 -16.54
N TRP A 263 6.74 14.92 -17.39
CA TRP A 263 6.46 13.67 -18.09
C TRP A 263 6.22 12.50 -17.13
N VAL A 264 7.05 12.33 -16.10
CA VAL A 264 6.87 11.26 -15.09
C VAL A 264 5.55 11.47 -14.32
N ARG A 265 5.23 12.71 -13.93
CA ARG A 265 3.97 13.02 -13.23
C ARG A 265 2.75 12.73 -14.09
N GLU A 266 2.79 13.10 -15.37
CA GLU A 266 1.68 12.96 -16.30
C GLU A 266 1.50 11.51 -16.76
N VAL A 267 2.54 10.88 -17.30
CA VAL A 267 2.45 9.57 -17.95
C VAL A 267 2.50 8.44 -16.93
N ILE A 268 3.41 8.49 -15.96
CA ILE A 268 3.64 7.39 -15.01
C ILE A 268 2.76 7.53 -13.76
N ILE A 269 2.79 8.68 -13.08
CA ILE A 269 2.20 8.79 -11.74
C ILE A 269 0.70 9.04 -11.77
N SER A 270 0.23 10.06 -12.49
CA SER A 270 -1.19 10.42 -12.56
C SER A 270 -1.89 9.60 -13.66
N GLY A 271 -1.25 9.47 -14.82
CA GLY A 271 -1.87 9.05 -16.06
C GLY A 271 -2.58 10.23 -16.72
N SER A 272 -2.48 10.34 -18.05
CA SER A 272 -2.86 11.52 -18.86
C SER A 272 -4.36 11.86 -18.92
N THR A 273 -5.26 11.10 -18.28
CA THR A 273 -6.71 11.28 -18.49
C THR A 273 -7.37 12.25 -17.49
N GLU A 274 -8.38 13.01 -17.94
CA GLU A 274 -9.12 13.97 -17.11
C GLU A 274 -9.79 13.31 -15.89
N TYR A 275 -10.34 12.10 -16.08
CA TYR A 275 -10.91 11.30 -15.00
C TYR A 275 -9.89 10.93 -13.91
N ARG A 276 -8.60 10.75 -14.28
CA ARG A 276 -7.54 10.47 -13.31
C ARG A 276 -7.13 11.72 -12.54
N ARG A 277 -7.10 12.88 -13.21
CA ARG A 277 -6.95 14.18 -12.54
C ARG A 277 -8.07 14.39 -11.52
N TYR A 278 -9.33 14.08 -11.88
CA TYR A 278 -10.45 14.07 -10.94
C TYR A 278 -10.28 13.08 -9.79
N GLN A 279 -9.91 11.82 -10.04
CA GLN A 279 -9.70 10.84 -8.95
C GLN A 279 -8.62 11.31 -7.95
N ALA A 280 -7.52 11.88 -8.44
CA ALA A 280 -6.47 12.44 -7.58
C ALA A 280 -6.96 13.64 -6.76
N ALA A 281 -7.78 14.52 -7.35
CA ALA A 281 -8.42 15.64 -6.64
C ALA A 281 -9.46 15.16 -5.62
N ALA A 282 -10.31 14.19 -5.99
CA ALA A 282 -11.34 13.61 -5.13
C ALA A 282 -10.77 12.91 -3.88
N ILE A 283 -9.55 12.35 -3.97
CA ILE A 283 -8.85 11.79 -2.80
C ILE A 283 -8.47 12.89 -1.79
N ARG A 284 -8.18 14.11 -2.26
CA ARG A 284 -7.86 15.26 -1.40
C ARG A 284 -9.12 15.90 -0.82
N GLN A 285 -10.19 15.97 -1.61
CA GLN A 285 -11.48 16.56 -1.26
C GLN A 285 -12.44 15.52 -0.73
N ARG A 286 -12.17 15.00 0.48
CA ARG A 286 -12.98 13.92 1.07
C ARG A 286 -14.27 14.49 1.63
N TYR A 287 -15.40 13.93 1.18
CA TYR A 287 -16.73 14.18 1.73
C TYR A 287 -17.44 12.84 1.88
N ALA A 288 -18.13 12.61 3.00
CA ALA A 288 -18.99 11.45 3.20
C ALA A 288 -19.78 11.58 4.50
N VAL A 289 -20.95 10.96 4.55
CA VAL A 289 -21.61 10.58 5.80
C VAL A 289 -21.17 9.17 6.19
N ARG A 290 -20.71 8.99 7.44
CA ARG A 290 -20.20 7.73 7.97
C ARG A 290 -21.26 7.00 8.79
N PHE A 291 -21.75 5.89 8.26
CA PHE A 291 -22.68 5.02 8.97
C PHE A 291 -21.99 4.19 10.07
N LYS A 292 -22.58 4.16 11.27
CA LYS A 292 -22.13 3.39 12.45
C LYS A 292 -23.04 2.17 12.66
N LEU A 293 -22.98 1.25 11.72
CA LEU A 293 -23.80 0.04 11.72
C LEU A 293 -23.19 -0.98 12.69
N GLY A 294 -23.93 -1.38 13.72
CA GLY A 294 -23.48 -2.36 14.70
C GLY A 294 -23.10 -3.69 14.05
N SER A 295 -21.93 -4.21 14.42
CA SER A 295 -21.33 -5.48 13.96
C SER A 295 -20.61 -5.45 12.60
N GLY A 296 -19.30 -5.22 12.66
CA GLY A 296 -18.38 -5.34 11.52
C GLY A 296 -17.05 -4.67 11.86
N SER A 297 -15.95 -5.44 11.79
CA SER A 297 -14.58 -5.01 12.14
C SER A 297 -14.29 -3.56 11.77
N GLN A 298 -14.08 -2.72 12.79
CA GLN A 298 -13.73 -1.32 12.61
C GLN A 298 -12.47 -1.21 11.73
N ARG A 299 -12.63 -0.86 10.45
CA ARG A 299 -11.56 -0.18 9.73
C ARG A 299 -11.43 1.22 10.32
N LYS A 300 -10.73 1.33 11.46
CA LYS A 300 -10.08 2.58 11.83
C LYS A 300 -9.14 2.91 10.68
N VAL A 301 -9.52 3.88 9.85
CA VAL A 301 -8.53 4.66 9.13
C VAL A 301 -7.62 5.20 10.23
N SER A 302 -6.41 4.67 10.32
CA SER A 302 -5.40 5.16 11.25
C SER A 302 -5.37 6.67 11.11
N GLY A 303 -5.63 7.37 12.21
CA GLY A 303 -5.53 8.82 12.31
C GLY A 303 -4.11 9.25 12.00
N SER A 304 -3.81 9.35 10.72
CA SER A 304 -2.76 10.17 10.19
C SER A 304 -3.29 11.59 10.33
N ARG A 305 -2.68 12.39 11.21
CA ARG A 305 -2.87 13.84 11.25
C ARG A 305 -2.55 14.40 9.85
N LEU A 306 -3.54 14.49 8.98
CA LEU A 306 -3.43 15.02 7.62
C LEU A 306 -4.64 15.92 7.37
N SER A 307 -4.35 17.22 7.43
CA SER A 307 -5.10 18.42 6.99
C SER A 307 -6.59 18.54 7.36
N ASP A 308 -6.96 19.71 7.89
CA ASP A 308 -8.31 20.19 8.24
C ASP A 308 -9.35 20.23 7.10
N THR A 309 -9.18 19.45 6.01
CA THR A 309 -9.96 19.56 4.77
C THR A 309 -10.91 18.38 4.52
N SER A 310 -11.11 17.45 5.48
CA SER A 310 -12.02 16.31 5.28
C SER A 310 -13.43 16.58 5.85
N TYR A 311 -14.42 16.76 4.99
CA TYR A 311 -15.84 16.94 5.32
C TYR A 311 -16.55 15.60 5.55
N VAL A 312 -16.00 14.76 6.43
CA VAL A 312 -16.59 13.46 6.77
C VAL A 312 -17.33 13.58 8.10
N VAL A 313 -18.65 13.51 8.03
CA VAL A 313 -19.55 13.64 9.20
C VAL A 313 -20.06 12.25 9.59
N ASP A 314 -20.30 12.00 10.87
CA ASP A 314 -20.95 10.77 11.30
C ASP A 314 -22.45 10.85 11.01
N ALA A 315 -23.04 9.73 10.56
CA ALA A 315 -24.48 9.68 10.32
C ALA A 315 -25.26 9.92 11.63
N PRO A 316 -26.33 10.74 11.60
CA PRO A 316 -27.28 10.85 12.70
C PRO A 316 -27.92 9.53 13.06
N LYS A 317 -28.59 9.48 14.21
CA LYS A 317 -29.25 8.25 14.69
C LYS A 317 -30.32 7.76 13.70
N CYS A 318 -31.24 8.63 13.29
CA CYS A 318 -32.33 8.30 12.36
C CYS A 318 -31.77 7.68 11.06
N LEU A 319 -30.85 8.39 10.39
CA LEU A 319 -30.22 7.91 9.15
C LEU A 319 -29.42 6.61 9.32
N ASN A 320 -28.77 6.39 10.48
CA ASN A 320 -28.10 5.12 10.78
C ASN A 320 -29.08 3.96 10.93
N ASP A 321 -30.19 4.19 11.60
CA ASP A 321 -31.21 3.18 11.84
C ASP A 321 -31.86 2.77 10.51
N GLU A 322 -32.20 3.74 9.65
CA GLU A 322 -32.70 3.49 8.28
C GLU A 322 -31.69 2.67 7.45
N MET A 323 -30.40 3.00 7.52
CA MET A 323 -29.38 2.23 6.80
C MET A 323 -29.23 0.80 7.35
N ALA A 324 -29.37 0.61 8.67
CA ALA A 324 -29.38 -0.71 9.28
C ALA A 324 -30.59 -1.53 8.81
N GLU A 325 -31.75 -0.90 8.66
CA GLU A 325 -32.94 -1.53 8.11
C GLU A 325 -32.79 -1.92 6.64
N ILE A 326 -32.22 -1.06 5.79
CA ILE A 326 -31.91 -1.40 4.39
C ILE A 326 -30.99 -2.61 4.33
N LEU A 327 -29.94 -2.65 5.17
CA LEU A 327 -29.03 -3.78 5.22
C LEU A 327 -29.75 -5.04 5.67
N ARG A 328 -30.51 -4.99 6.78
CA ARG A 328 -31.33 -6.11 7.23
C ARG A 328 -32.24 -6.61 6.09
N PHE A 329 -32.93 -5.71 5.42
CA PHE A 329 -33.80 -6.02 4.29
C PHE A 329 -33.03 -6.65 3.14
N LYS A 330 -31.88 -6.11 2.71
CA LYS A 330 -31.14 -6.59 1.54
C LYS A 330 -30.17 -7.73 1.80
N THR A 331 -29.80 -8.04 3.03
CA THR A 331 -28.82 -9.10 3.36
C THR A 331 -29.43 -10.30 4.09
N ALA A 332 -30.64 -10.19 4.66
CA ALA A 332 -31.27 -11.33 5.34
C ALA A 332 -31.49 -12.52 4.39
N THR A 333 -31.44 -13.74 4.92
CA THR A 333 -31.71 -14.95 4.13
C THR A 333 -33.12 -14.93 3.56
N PHE A 334 -34.10 -14.63 4.42
CA PHE A 334 -35.51 -14.51 4.05
C PHE A 334 -35.96 -13.05 4.21
N ALA A 335 -36.90 -12.62 3.36
CA ALA A 335 -37.59 -11.34 3.59
C ALA A 335 -38.43 -11.44 4.87
N ALA A 336 -38.58 -10.31 5.58
CA ALA A 336 -39.45 -10.28 6.75
C ALA A 336 -40.89 -10.58 6.34
N PHE A 337 -41.69 -11.10 7.28
CA PHE A 337 -43.11 -11.36 7.04
C PHE A 337 -43.82 -10.07 6.57
N GLY A 338 -44.64 -10.16 5.53
CA GLY A 338 -45.32 -9.02 4.91
C GLY A 338 -44.46 -8.18 3.96
N GLN A 339 -43.15 -8.44 3.85
CA GLN A 339 -42.28 -7.75 2.90
C GLN A 339 -41.93 -8.63 1.70
N GLN A 340 -41.91 -8.04 0.51
CA GLN A 340 -41.35 -8.68 -0.67
C GLN A 340 -40.03 -8.04 -1.05
N ARG A 341 -39.11 -8.85 -1.59
CA ARG A 341 -37.76 -8.40 -1.93
C ARG A 341 -37.29 -8.97 -3.25
N ASN A 342 -36.80 -8.07 -4.10
CA ASN A 342 -36.03 -8.45 -5.27
C ASN A 342 -34.52 -8.37 -5.00
N GLY A 343 -33.85 -9.51 -5.19
CA GLY A 343 -32.41 -9.67 -5.07
C GLY A 343 -31.87 -9.57 -3.63
N VAL A 344 -30.72 -10.19 -3.40
CA VAL A 344 -30.00 -10.17 -2.12
C VAL A 344 -28.61 -9.58 -2.34
N TRP A 345 -28.17 -8.71 -1.44
CA TRP A 345 -26.83 -8.17 -1.44
C TRP A 345 -25.88 -9.12 -0.71
N GLY A 346 -24.80 -9.51 -1.38
CA GLY A 346 -23.64 -10.10 -0.71
C GLY A 346 -22.89 -9.06 0.13
N ALA A 347 -21.95 -9.51 0.95
CA ALA A 347 -21.19 -8.65 1.86
C ALA A 347 -20.46 -7.49 1.15
N GLU A 348 -19.87 -7.74 -0.02
CA GLU A 348 -19.20 -6.70 -0.81
C GLU A 348 -20.18 -5.70 -1.41
N THR A 349 -21.31 -6.18 -1.95
CA THR A 349 -22.36 -5.31 -2.48
C THR A 349 -22.92 -4.44 -1.37
N ALA A 350 -23.19 -5.00 -0.20
CA ALA A 350 -23.66 -4.25 0.97
C ALA A 350 -22.65 -3.17 1.38
N ALA A 351 -21.37 -3.52 1.54
CA ALA A 351 -20.31 -2.57 1.88
C ALA A 351 -20.18 -1.45 0.82
N GLN A 352 -20.27 -1.79 -0.47
CA GLN A 352 -20.26 -0.83 -1.55
C GLN A 352 -21.47 0.11 -1.47
N LYS A 353 -22.68 -0.40 -1.21
CA LYS A 353 -23.89 0.43 -1.09
C LYS A 353 -23.82 1.36 0.11
N VAL A 354 -23.25 0.93 1.24
CA VAL A 354 -22.96 1.82 2.39
C VAL A 354 -22.06 2.97 1.96
N GLU A 355 -20.98 2.71 1.23
CA GLU A 355 -20.09 3.77 0.72
C GLU A 355 -20.82 4.70 -0.26
N HIS A 356 -21.65 4.15 -1.15
CA HIS A 356 -22.43 4.93 -2.12
C HIS A 356 -23.42 5.87 -1.44
N PHE A 357 -24.20 5.39 -0.47
CA PHE A 357 -25.10 6.23 0.30
C PHE A 357 -24.31 7.25 1.14
N GLY A 358 -23.17 6.86 1.70
CA GLY A 358 -22.30 7.77 2.44
C GLY A 358 -21.82 8.94 1.58
N LEU A 359 -21.45 8.68 0.33
CA LEU A 359 -21.10 9.72 -0.64
C LEU A 359 -22.31 10.54 -1.11
N PHE A 360 -23.48 9.91 -1.27
CA PHE A 360 -24.70 10.61 -1.64
C PHE A 360 -25.09 11.64 -0.58
N PHE A 361 -25.28 11.21 0.68
CA PHE A 361 -25.60 12.12 1.79
C PHE A 361 -24.46 13.07 2.15
N GLY A 362 -23.21 12.65 1.93
CA GLY A 362 -22.04 13.52 2.06
C GLY A 362 -22.07 14.72 1.13
N ALA A 363 -22.71 14.62 -0.04
CA ALA A 363 -22.84 15.75 -0.96
C ALA A 363 -23.80 16.82 -0.42
N PHE A 364 -24.87 16.41 0.27
CA PHE A 364 -25.85 17.32 0.86
C PHE A 364 -25.31 18.00 2.12
N THR A 365 -24.51 17.30 2.93
CA THR A 365 -23.97 17.85 4.19
C THR A 365 -22.72 18.70 4.02
N ALA A 366 -21.97 18.52 2.94
CA ALA A 366 -20.76 19.31 2.72
C ALA A 366 -21.12 20.81 2.56
N PRO A 367 -20.35 21.75 3.15
CA PRO A 367 -20.66 23.18 3.08
C PRO A 367 -20.62 23.72 1.65
N VAL A 368 -21.45 24.74 1.38
CA VAL A 368 -21.53 25.42 0.07
C VAL A 368 -20.20 26.09 -0.30
N ASP A 369 -19.55 26.73 0.67
CA ASP A 369 -18.28 27.46 0.47
C ASP A 369 -17.04 26.56 0.50
N SER A 370 -17.22 25.25 0.63
CA SER A 370 -16.11 24.30 0.64
C SER A 370 -15.60 24.00 -0.78
N GLU A 371 -14.40 23.43 -0.89
CA GLU A 371 -13.94 22.81 -2.15
C GLU A 371 -14.88 21.71 -2.66
N VAL A 372 -15.76 21.17 -1.79
CA VAL A 372 -16.78 20.19 -2.16
C VAL A 372 -17.98 20.84 -2.86
N GLN A 373 -18.26 22.10 -2.52
CA GLN A 373 -19.43 22.87 -2.95
C GLN A 373 -20.74 22.10 -2.75
N GLY A 374 -20.91 21.50 -1.57
CA GLY A 374 -22.10 20.71 -1.26
C GLY A 374 -23.33 21.60 -1.01
N PHE A 375 -24.43 21.00 -0.55
CA PHE A 375 -25.65 21.76 -0.29
C PHE A 375 -25.64 22.50 1.06
N GLY A 376 -24.96 21.96 2.07
CA GLY A 376 -24.94 22.52 3.42
C GLY A 376 -26.16 22.17 4.28
N VAL A 377 -26.86 21.05 4.01
CA VAL A 377 -27.96 20.55 4.86
C VAL A 377 -27.41 20.13 6.22
N ASP A 378 -28.12 20.47 7.29
CA ASP A 378 -27.86 19.93 8.64
C ASP A 378 -27.95 18.40 8.61
N PRO A 379 -26.89 17.67 9.03
CA PRO A 379 -26.93 16.21 9.14
C PRO A 379 -28.20 15.67 9.80
N GLU A 380 -28.72 16.30 10.86
CA GLU A 380 -29.92 15.83 11.59
C GLU A 380 -31.22 15.89 10.77
N SER A 381 -31.22 16.56 9.62
CA SER A 381 -32.35 16.63 8.70
C SER A 381 -32.28 15.58 7.58
N LEU A 382 -31.23 14.74 7.56
CA LEU A 382 -31.08 13.71 6.55
C LEU A 382 -31.90 12.46 6.86
N THR A 383 -32.67 12.01 5.87
CA THR A 383 -33.37 10.72 5.85
C THR A 383 -33.34 10.14 4.43
N PHE A 384 -33.38 8.81 4.31
CA PHE A 384 -33.62 8.11 3.05
C PHE A 384 -34.94 8.51 2.39
N GLY A 385 -35.92 9.01 3.16
CA GLY A 385 -37.16 9.58 2.64
C GLY A 385 -36.93 10.69 1.63
N MET A 386 -35.88 11.50 1.80
CA MET A 386 -35.54 12.59 0.87
C MET A 386 -35.28 12.09 -0.56
N MET A 387 -34.89 10.82 -0.72
CA MET A 387 -34.61 10.24 -2.03
C MET A 387 -35.88 10.08 -2.89
N ILE A 388 -37.08 10.25 -2.33
CA ILE A 388 -38.34 10.18 -3.08
C ILE A 388 -38.59 11.43 -3.95
N PHE A 389 -37.95 12.55 -3.62
CA PHE A 389 -38.16 13.82 -4.31
C PHE A 389 -37.29 13.93 -5.58
N PRO A 390 -37.89 14.11 -6.77
CA PRO A 390 -37.14 14.31 -8.02
C PRO A 390 -36.13 15.48 -7.97
N GLN A 391 -36.45 16.55 -7.23
CA GLN A 391 -35.62 17.75 -7.08
C GLN A 391 -34.27 17.44 -6.42
N VAL A 392 -34.26 16.53 -5.43
CA VAL A 392 -33.06 16.06 -4.74
C VAL A 392 -32.11 15.36 -5.74
N TRP A 393 -32.67 14.59 -6.67
CA TRP A 393 -31.89 13.93 -7.71
C TRP A 393 -31.37 14.90 -8.76
N ASP A 394 -32.21 15.82 -9.23
CA ASP A 394 -31.81 16.80 -10.24
C ASP A 394 -30.68 17.70 -9.71
N TRP A 395 -30.77 18.15 -8.46
CA TRP A 395 -29.67 18.86 -7.81
C TRP A 395 -28.41 17.99 -7.71
N TYR A 396 -28.53 16.75 -7.23
CA TYR A 396 -27.38 15.85 -7.06
C TYR A 396 -26.66 15.59 -8.39
N LEU A 397 -27.42 15.37 -9.47
CA LEU A 397 -26.90 15.13 -10.80
C LEU A 397 -26.18 16.38 -11.36
N GLN A 398 -26.81 17.56 -11.27
CA GLN A 398 -26.20 18.82 -11.69
C GLN A 398 -24.96 19.18 -10.86
N TRP A 399 -25.00 18.92 -9.55
CA TRP A 399 -23.84 19.10 -8.67
C TRP A 399 -22.68 18.20 -9.09
N ARG A 400 -22.95 16.91 -9.37
CA ARG A 400 -21.93 15.98 -9.87
C ARG A 400 -21.36 16.42 -11.21
N GLU A 401 -22.20 16.92 -12.11
CA GLU A 401 -21.77 17.46 -13.40
C GLU A 401 -20.89 18.69 -13.23
N ARG A 402 -21.29 19.69 -12.43
CA ARG A 402 -20.48 20.90 -12.17
C ARG A 402 -19.14 20.56 -11.51
N ARG A 403 -19.17 19.67 -10.52
CA ARG A 403 -17.99 19.28 -9.75
C ARG A 403 -16.98 18.48 -10.56
N ARG A 404 -17.45 17.60 -11.44
CA ARG A 404 -16.59 16.71 -12.22
C ARG A 404 -16.35 17.18 -13.66
N GLY A 405 -17.25 17.99 -14.21
CA GLY A 405 -17.31 18.40 -15.61
C GLY A 405 -18.00 17.40 -16.55
N PHE A 406 -18.49 16.26 -16.05
CA PHE A 406 -19.12 15.20 -16.87
C PHE A 406 -19.89 14.15 -16.05
N PHE A 407 -20.70 13.32 -16.71
CA PHE A 407 -21.41 12.16 -16.14
C PHE A 407 -20.63 10.83 -16.28
N THR A 408 -20.91 9.84 -15.42
CA THR A 408 -20.32 8.50 -15.44
C THR A 408 -21.37 7.41 -15.16
N ALA A 409 -20.96 6.14 -15.23
CA ALA A 409 -21.80 5.02 -14.78
C ALA A 409 -22.28 5.11 -13.32
N TRP A 410 -21.59 5.90 -12.47
CA TRP A 410 -22.02 6.13 -11.09
C TRP A 410 -23.45 6.67 -11.00
N GLU A 411 -23.76 7.69 -11.80
CA GLU A 411 -25.07 8.34 -11.75
C GLU A 411 -26.18 7.39 -12.23
N ILE A 412 -25.87 6.58 -13.25
CA ILE A 412 -26.75 5.49 -13.72
C ILE A 412 -26.99 4.46 -12.61
N ASP A 413 -25.93 4.05 -11.91
CA ASP A 413 -26.01 3.07 -10.81
C ASP A 413 -26.82 3.60 -9.63
N MET A 414 -26.66 4.88 -9.28
CA MET A 414 -27.42 5.53 -8.21
C MET A 414 -28.89 5.70 -8.56
N LEU A 415 -29.23 6.12 -9.78
CA LEU A 415 -30.63 6.21 -10.24
C LEU A 415 -31.29 4.82 -10.34
N THR A 416 -30.53 3.80 -10.74
CA THR A 416 -31.00 2.41 -10.75
C THR A 416 -31.26 1.92 -9.32
N LEU A 417 -30.41 2.28 -8.38
CA LEU A 417 -30.60 1.98 -6.95
C LEU A 417 -31.84 2.68 -6.39
N ALA A 418 -32.03 3.96 -6.69
CA ALA A 418 -33.21 4.72 -6.29
C ALA A 418 -34.50 4.07 -6.79
N SER A 419 -34.52 3.74 -8.09
CA SER A 419 -35.64 3.05 -8.73
C SER A 419 -35.90 1.68 -8.08
N ALA A 420 -34.85 0.96 -7.67
CA ALA A 420 -34.99 -0.34 -7.02
C ALA A 420 -35.51 -0.24 -5.59
N LEU A 421 -35.23 0.86 -4.87
CA LEU A 421 -35.77 1.12 -3.53
C LEU A 421 -37.24 1.55 -3.56
N CYS A 422 -37.68 2.19 -4.65
CA CYS A 422 -39.06 2.67 -4.82
C CYS A 422 -39.95 1.74 -5.66
N ARG A 423 -39.40 0.60 -6.10
CA ARG A 423 -40.11 -0.33 -6.99
C ARG A 423 -41.38 -0.85 -6.31
N GLU A 424 -42.44 -0.94 -7.09
CA GLU A 424 -43.69 -1.60 -6.71
C GLU A 424 -43.44 -3.00 -6.13
N GLU A 425 -44.16 -3.33 -5.06
CA GLU A 425 -44.09 -4.56 -4.24
C GLU A 425 -42.76 -4.82 -3.51
N THR A 426 -41.62 -4.56 -4.14
CA THR A 426 -40.31 -5.11 -3.74
C THR A 426 -39.30 -4.05 -3.28
N GLY A 427 -39.62 -2.77 -3.44
CA GLY A 427 -38.81 -1.65 -3.01
C GLY A 427 -38.88 -1.44 -1.50
N TRP A 428 -37.74 -1.27 -0.85
CA TRP A 428 -37.70 -1.03 0.61
C TRP A 428 -38.35 0.30 0.99
N LEU A 429 -38.05 1.38 0.25
CA LEU A 429 -38.59 2.71 0.53
C LEU A 429 -40.12 2.72 0.32
N ARG A 430 -40.61 2.01 -0.72
CA ARG A 430 -42.06 1.82 -0.96
C ARG A 430 -42.76 1.11 0.19
N GLN A 431 -42.09 0.14 0.83
CA GLN A 431 -42.62 -0.66 1.94
C GLN A 431 -42.36 -0.04 3.33
N SER A 432 -41.77 1.16 3.40
CA SER A 432 -41.36 1.82 4.65
C SER A 432 -41.98 3.22 4.77
N GLU A 433 -43.31 3.28 4.68
CA GLU A 433 -44.08 4.54 4.71
C GLU A 433 -43.85 5.36 5.99
N GLN A 434 -43.51 4.71 7.10
CA GLN A 434 -43.20 5.38 8.37
C GLN A 434 -42.07 6.43 8.26
N ILE A 435 -41.17 6.30 7.28
CA ILE A 435 -40.09 7.24 7.02
C ILE A 435 -40.62 8.62 6.60
N SER A 436 -41.84 8.69 6.06
CA SER A 436 -42.49 9.96 5.71
C SER A 436 -42.65 10.90 6.92
N GLY A 437 -42.70 10.36 8.15
CA GLY A 437 -42.76 11.14 9.39
C GLY A 437 -41.44 11.81 9.78
N ASP A 438 -40.32 11.30 9.28
CA ASP A 438 -38.98 11.85 9.54
C ASP A 438 -38.55 12.91 8.51
N LEU A 439 -39.40 13.18 7.51
CA LEU A 439 -39.14 14.21 6.50
C LEU A 439 -39.11 15.61 7.10
N ARG A 440 -38.07 16.37 6.75
CA ARG A 440 -37.92 17.78 7.12
C ARG A 440 -37.84 18.67 5.89
N GLU A 441 -38.28 19.90 6.06
CA GLU A 441 -38.12 20.94 5.04
C GLU A 441 -36.63 21.18 4.79
N VAL A 442 -36.26 21.24 3.51
CA VAL A 442 -34.92 21.58 3.07
C VAL A 442 -35.05 22.68 2.04
N GLU A 443 -34.73 23.90 2.46
CA GLU A 443 -34.87 25.11 1.65
C GLU A 443 -34.27 24.91 0.24
N GLY A 444 -35.06 25.17 -0.80
CA GLY A 444 -34.64 25.01 -2.20
C GLY A 444 -34.67 23.58 -2.76
N LEU A 445 -34.98 22.55 -1.96
CA LEU A 445 -35.11 21.16 -2.41
C LEU A 445 -36.46 20.50 -2.06
N ILE A 446 -36.92 20.66 -0.82
CA ILE A 446 -38.11 20.00 -0.28
C ILE A 446 -38.91 21.05 0.50
N SER A 447 -40.10 21.40 0.01
CA SER A 447 -41.02 22.32 0.67
C SER A 447 -42.00 21.60 1.60
N LYS A 448 -42.69 22.35 2.47
CA LYS A 448 -43.76 21.79 3.32
C LYS A 448 -44.92 21.20 2.51
N SER A 449 -45.26 21.79 1.37
CA SER A 449 -46.29 21.24 0.48
C SER A 449 -45.83 19.92 -0.12
N ASP A 450 -44.57 19.81 -0.55
CA ASP A 450 -44.03 18.56 -1.08
C ASP A 450 -44.11 17.42 -0.04
N ILE A 451 -43.80 17.73 1.23
CA ILE A 451 -43.90 16.76 2.33
C ILE A 451 -45.35 16.32 2.55
N SER A 452 -46.30 17.27 2.59
CA SER A 452 -47.72 16.96 2.74
C SER A 452 -48.24 16.09 1.59
N ASP A 453 -47.87 16.41 0.36
CA ASP A 453 -48.29 15.64 -0.82
C ASP A 453 -47.75 14.21 -0.78
N VAL A 454 -46.50 14.04 -0.37
CA VAL A 454 -45.86 12.72 -0.23
C VAL A 454 -46.43 11.91 0.94
N GLN A 455 -46.77 12.56 2.05
CA GLN A 455 -47.45 11.91 3.18
C GLN A 455 -48.89 11.51 2.86
N SER A 456 -49.56 12.23 1.94
CA SER A 456 -50.92 11.89 1.51
C SER A 456 -50.98 10.65 0.61
N ASP A 457 -49.95 10.44 -0.22
CA ASP A 457 -49.85 9.28 -1.12
C ASP A 457 -48.38 8.91 -1.39
N TRP A 458 -47.81 8.15 -0.44
CA TRP A 458 -46.44 7.66 -0.50
C TRP A 458 -46.18 6.76 -1.72
N SER A 459 -47.21 6.00 -2.10
CA SER A 459 -47.14 5.08 -3.22
C SER A 459 -46.99 5.82 -4.55
N ALA A 460 -47.85 6.81 -4.80
CA ALA A 460 -47.75 7.64 -6.00
C ALA A 460 -46.43 8.44 -6.01
N ALA A 461 -45.93 8.88 -4.86
CA ALA A 461 -44.62 9.54 -4.76
C ALA A 461 -43.48 8.62 -5.23
N CYS A 462 -43.48 7.35 -4.82
CA CYS A 462 -42.52 6.36 -5.29
C CYS A 462 -42.62 6.16 -6.81
N ASP A 463 -43.83 6.10 -7.36
CA ASP A 463 -44.05 5.92 -8.80
C ASP A 463 -43.57 7.13 -9.62
N ARG A 464 -43.78 8.36 -9.09
CA ARG A 464 -43.20 9.59 -9.65
C ARG A 464 -41.67 9.51 -9.70
N LEU A 465 -41.03 9.08 -8.60
CA LEU A 465 -39.58 8.91 -8.60
C LEU A 465 -39.11 7.84 -9.59
N VAL A 466 -39.74 6.68 -9.63
CA VAL A 466 -39.34 5.59 -10.54
C VAL A 466 -39.43 6.06 -11.99
N LYS A 467 -40.48 6.81 -12.35
CA LYS A 467 -40.61 7.43 -13.68
C LYS A 467 -39.48 8.44 -13.94
N HIS A 468 -39.23 9.35 -13.00
CA HIS A 468 -38.17 10.35 -13.10
C HIS A 468 -36.78 9.71 -13.28
N ALA A 469 -36.44 8.76 -12.41
CA ALA A 469 -35.14 8.09 -12.42
C ALA A 469 -34.93 7.28 -13.71
N ARG A 470 -35.96 6.65 -14.26
CA ARG A 470 -35.90 5.97 -15.57
C ARG A 470 -35.63 6.95 -16.71
N THR A 471 -36.29 8.11 -16.71
CA THR A 471 -36.09 9.16 -17.72
C THR A 471 -34.68 9.73 -17.62
N ARG A 472 -34.25 10.19 -16.43
CA ARG A 472 -32.91 10.71 -16.19
C ARG A 472 -31.82 9.70 -16.51
N LYS A 473 -32.03 8.43 -16.20
CA LYS A 473 -31.11 7.36 -16.57
C LYS A 473 -30.88 7.30 -18.08
N LYS A 474 -31.96 7.33 -18.90
CA LYS A 474 -31.85 7.31 -20.37
C LYS A 474 -31.18 8.57 -20.93
N GLU A 475 -31.46 9.74 -20.34
CA GLU A 475 -30.80 10.99 -20.73
C GLU A 475 -29.30 10.93 -20.42
N ILE A 476 -28.94 10.52 -19.21
CA ILE A 476 -27.57 10.32 -18.77
C ILE A 476 -26.87 9.27 -19.62
N GLU A 477 -27.52 8.15 -19.96
CA GLU A 477 -26.93 7.13 -20.85
C GLU A 477 -26.52 7.69 -22.23
N ARG A 478 -27.17 8.76 -22.72
CA ARG A 478 -26.83 9.44 -23.99
C ARG A 478 -25.69 10.45 -23.84
N VAL A 479 -25.63 11.15 -22.70
CA VAL A 479 -24.64 12.22 -22.45
C VAL A 479 -23.47 11.78 -21.59
N VAL A 480 -23.52 10.58 -21.02
CA VAL A 480 -22.36 9.89 -20.46
C VAL A 480 -21.41 9.76 -21.62
N ARG A 481 -20.53 10.75 -21.71
CA ARG A 481 -19.36 10.65 -22.55
C ARG A 481 -18.69 9.37 -22.10
N ILE A 482 -18.47 8.45 -23.02
CA ILE A 482 -17.50 7.37 -22.88
C ILE A 482 -16.14 8.07 -22.83
N HIS A 483 -15.88 8.84 -21.77
CA HIS A 483 -14.65 9.59 -21.53
C HIS A 483 -13.51 8.66 -21.16
N ARG A 484 -13.78 7.36 -21.13
CA ARG A 484 -12.76 6.40 -21.32
C ARG A 484 -13.32 5.21 -22.05
N ASP A 485 -12.75 4.95 -23.21
CA ASP A 485 -12.53 3.57 -23.58
C ASP A 485 -11.80 2.87 -22.40
N PRO A 486 -12.43 1.91 -21.69
CA PRO A 486 -11.79 1.21 -20.56
C PRO A 486 -10.46 0.57 -20.94
N PHE A 487 -10.27 0.34 -22.24
CA PHE A 487 -9.10 -0.25 -22.84
C PHE A 487 -8.00 0.75 -23.19
N GLU A 488 -8.29 2.06 -23.25
CA GLU A 488 -7.31 3.12 -23.57
C GLU A 488 -5.93 2.91 -22.91
N PRO A 489 -5.80 2.64 -21.59
CA PRO A 489 -4.49 2.52 -20.98
C PRO A 489 -3.69 1.28 -21.39
N ILE A 490 -4.32 0.33 -22.07
CA ILE A 490 -3.73 -0.88 -22.61
C ILE A 490 -3.94 -1.02 -24.12
N MET A 491 -4.41 0.02 -24.83
CA MET A 491 -4.73 -0.09 -26.27
C MET A 491 -3.54 -0.57 -27.09
N THR A 492 -2.34 -0.06 -26.82
CA THR A 492 -1.11 -0.51 -27.49
C THR A 492 -0.86 -2.02 -27.35
N VAL A 493 -1.32 -2.63 -26.25
CA VAL A 493 -1.25 -4.08 -26.02
C VAL A 493 -2.36 -4.80 -26.76
N LEU A 494 -3.59 -4.29 -26.69
CA LEU A 494 -4.74 -4.92 -27.32
C LEU A 494 -4.68 -4.84 -28.85
N GLU A 495 -4.05 -3.82 -29.42
CA GLU A 495 -3.82 -3.67 -30.85
C GLU A 495 -2.75 -4.63 -31.37
N ALA A 496 -1.80 -5.05 -30.52
CA ALA A 496 -0.77 -6.00 -30.90
C ALA A 496 -1.37 -7.32 -31.44
N PRO A 497 -0.67 -8.01 -32.37
CA PRO A 497 -1.11 -9.32 -32.88
C PRO A 497 -1.23 -10.38 -31.78
N SER A 498 -0.36 -10.29 -30.77
CA SER A 498 -0.36 -11.16 -29.60
C SER A 498 -0.44 -10.30 -28.32
N PRO A 499 -1.65 -9.93 -27.85
CA PRO A 499 -1.79 -9.09 -26.66
C PRO A 499 -1.14 -9.69 -25.40
N VAL A 500 -1.32 -11.01 -25.17
CA VAL A 500 -0.63 -11.70 -24.06
C VAL A 500 0.88 -11.73 -24.25
N GLY A 501 1.36 -11.92 -25.49
CA GLY A 501 2.80 -11.88 -25.80
C GLY A 501 3.41 -10.50 -25.53
N GLU A 502 2.72 -9.43 -25.92
CA GLU A 502 3.15 -8.06 -25.66
C GLU A 502 3.17 -7.76 -24.16
N TYR A 503 2.11 -8.13 -23.44
CA TYR A 503 2.02 -7.93 -21.99
C TYR A 503 3.01 -8.79 -21.20
N ARG A 504 3.40 -9.97 -21.72
CA ARG A 504 4.41 -10.86 -21.10
C ARG A 504 5.75 -10.16 -20.92
N LYS A 505 6.13 -9.24 -21.83
CA LYS A 505 7.39 -8.47 -21.75
C LYS A 505 7.57 -7.75 -20.40
N ILE A 506 6.47 -7.37 -19.74
CA ILE A 506 6.52 -6.76 -18.40
C ILE A 506 7.13 -7.73 -17.38
N THR A 507 6.76 -9.02 -17.43
CA THR A 507 7.31 -10.03 -16.53
C THR A 507 8.79 -10.31 -16.79
N GLU A 508 9.23 -10.21 -18.04
CA GLU A 508 10.63 -10.33 -18.43
C GLU A 508 11.46 -9.14 -17.92
N GLU A 509 10.94 -7.92 -18.06
CA GLU A 509 11.57 -6.71 -17.51
C GLU A 509 11.70 -6.78 -15.99
N ILE A 510 10.71 -7.34 -15.28
CA ILE A 510 10.81 -7.56 -13.83
C ILE A 510 11.99 -8.47 -13.48
N LEU A 511 12.15 -9.59 -14.19
CA LEU A 511 13.25 -10.53 -13.95
C LEU A 511 14.60 -9.93 -14.33
N HIS A 512 14.67 -9.22 -15.46
CA HIS A 512 15.88 -8.54 -15.92
C HIS A 512 16.36 -7.47 -14.93
N ARG A 513 15.41 -6.74 -14.32
CA ARG A 513 15.69 -5.67 -13.36
C ARG A 513 15.63 -6.12 -11.90
N MET A 514 15.48 -7.42 -11.64
CA MET A 514 15.35 -7.93 -10.28
C MET A 514 16.63 -7.64 -9.48
N PRO A 515 16.53 -6.98 -8.31
CA PRO A 515 17.69 -6.71 -7.48
C PRO A 515 18.36 -8.01 -7.01
N ASP A 516 19.69 -7.99 -6.88
CA ASP A 516 20.45 -9.09 -6.29
C ASP A 516 19.91 -9.42 -4.88
N GLU A 517 19.47 -10.67 -4.69
CA GLU A 517 18.80 -11.09 -3.46
C GLU A 517 19.73 -10.97 -2.24
N LYS A 518 21.03 -11.22 -2.40
CA LYS A 518 22.00 -11.17 -1.29
C LYS A 518 22.23 -9.74 -0.82
N ARG A 519 22.28 -8.79 -1.74
CA ARG A 519 22.51 -7.36 -1.45
C ARG A 519 21.22 -6.64 -1.04
N HIS A 520 20.11 -6.97 -1.68
CA HIS A 520 18.82 -6.28 -1.51
C HIS A 520 17.65 -7.27 -1.34
N PRO A 521 17.64 -8.08 -0.26
CA PRO A 521 16.71 -9.21 -0.10
C PRO A 521 15.23 -8.81 -0.08
N LYS A 522 14.93 -7.62 0.46
CA LYS A 522 13.56 -7.08 0.50
C LYS A 522 13.09 -6.59 -0.87
N ALA A 523 13.95 -5.91 -1.63
CA ALA A 523 13.61 -5.42 -2.96
C ALA A 523 13.47 -6.59 -3.96
N ALA A 524 14.32 -7.63 -3.82
CA ALA A 524 14.17 -8.88 -4.55
C ALA A 524 12.83 -9.56 -4.23
N ALA A 525 12.44 -9.65 -2.95
CA ALA A 525 11.13 -10.18 -2.56
C ALA A 525 9.95 -9.38 -3.17
N GLU A 526 10.05 -8.05 -3.22
CA GLU A 526 9.03 -7.20 -3.88
C GLU A 526 8.96 -7.44 -5.40
N ALA A 527 10.10 -7.69 -6.05
CA ALA A 527 10.17 -8.03 -7.48
C ALA A 527 9.58 -9.42 -7.76
N VAL A 528 9.89 -10.43 -6.95
CA VAL A 528 9.29 -11.77 -7.06
C VAL A 528 7.76 -11.70 -6.87
N ARG A 529 7.28 -10.93 -5.90
CA ARG A 529 5.84 -10.67 -5.73
C ARG A 529 5.22 -10.07 -7.00
N ALA A 530 5.89 -9.06 -7.58
CA ALA A 530 5.42 -8.37 -8.78
C ALA A 530 5.34 -9.32 -9.99
N PHE A 531 6.38 -10.15 -10.17
CA PHE A 531 6.42 -11.19 -11.20
C PHE A 531 5.24 -12.16 -11.04
N LEU A 532 5.08 -12.77 -9.86
CA LEU A 532 4.04 -13.77 -9.61
C LEU A 532 2.63 -13.18 -9.76
N LEU A 533 2.43 -11.93 -9.33
CA LEU A 533 1.16 -11.23 -9.43
C LEU A 533 0.71 -11.06 -10.88
N LEU A 534 1.60 -10.64 -11.78
CA LEU A 534 1.29 -10.57 -13.21
C LEU A 534 1.22 -11.96 -13.87
N ARG A 535 2.16 -12.85 -13.54
CA ARG A 535 2.28 -14.17 -14.19
C ARG A 535 1.08 -15.07 -13.89
N ILE A 536 0.66 -15.15 -12.63
CA ILE A 536 -0.55 -15.90 -12.24
C ILE A 536 -1.80 -15.20 -12.78
N GLY A 537 -1.85 -13.87 -12.78
CA GLY A 537 -2.94 -13.12 -13.40
C GLY A 537 -3.13 -13.48 -14.88
N LEU A 538 -2.04 -13.52 -15.66
CA LEU A 538 -2.05 -13.88 -17.08
C LEU A 538 -2.41 -15.35 -17.34
N HIS A 539 -2.12 -16.27 -16.42
CA HIS A 539 -2.46 -17.69 -16.62
C HIS A 539 -3.90 -18.02 -16.23
N THR A 540 -4.46 -17.26 -15.30
CA THR A 540 -5.72 -17.63 -14.66
C THR A 540 -6.89 -16.75 -15.09
N GLY A 541 -6.62 -15.51 -15.51
CA GLY A 541 -7.65 -14.51 -15.77
C GLY A 541 -8.49 -14.18 -14.55
N LEU A 542 -8.06 -14.50 -13.33
CA LEU A 542 -8.87 -14.31 -12.13
C LEU A 542 -9.15 -12.84 -11.84
N ARG A 543 -10.34 -12.55 -11.28
CA ARG A 543 -10.67 -11.21 -10.78
C ARG A 543 -9.78 -10.86 -9.58
N GLN A 544 -9.58 -9.55 -9.38
CA GLN A 544 -8.72 -9.06 -8.29
C GLN A 544 -9.06 -9.64 -6.92
N LYS A 545 -10.35 -9.85 -6.61
CA LYS A 545 -10.78 -10.44 -5.34
C LYS A 545 -10.19 -11.84 -5.18
N ASN A 546 -10.38 -12.69 -6.18
CA ASN A 546 -9.94 -14.08 -6.16
C ASN A 546 -8.42 -14.19 -6.07
N LEU A 547 -7.66 -13.33 -6.75
CA LEU A 547 -6.20 -13.27 -6.63
C LEU A 547 -5.76 -12.75 -5.26
N ARG A 548 -6.37 -11.66 -4.78
CA ARG A 548 -6.03 -11.00 -3.52
C ARG A 548 -6.26 -11.90 -2.31
N GLU A 549 -7.36 -12.66 -2.33
CA GLU A 549 -7.81 -13.49 -1.21
C GLU A 549 -7.38 -14.96 -1.32
N LEU A 550 -6.68 -15.33 -2.40
CA LEU A 550 -6.17 -16.68 -2.63
C LEU A 550 -5.32 -17.11 -1.42
N LEU A 551 -5.70 -18.20 -0.78
CA LEU A 551 -4.96 -18.81 0.33
C LEU A 551 -3.73 -19.56 -0.20
N LEU A 552 -2.74 -19.77 0.66
CA LEU A 552 -1.55 -20.57 0.37
C LEU A 552 -1.54 -21.82 1.25
N CYS A 553 -1.60 -22.99 0.62
CA CYS A 553 -1.29 -24.27 1.23
C CYS A 553 0.13 -24.67 0.83
N LYS A 554 0.99 -24.93 1.81
CA LYS A 554 2.39 -25.29 1.57
C LYS A 554 2.48 -26.74 1.06
N PRO A 555 3.47 -27.07 0.22
CA PRO A 555 3.70 -28.46 -0.15
C PRO A 555 3.91 -29.31 1.11
N GLY A 556 3.28 -30.48 1.16
CA GLY A 556 3.32 -31.39 2.32
C GLY A 556 2.33 -31.05 3.45
N THR A 557 1.62 -29.92 3.38
CA THR A 557 0.49 -29.65 4.31
C THR A 557 -0.82 -30.14 3.72
N GLN A 558 -1.75 -30.56 4.59
CA GLN A 558 -3.07 -31.01 4.14
C GLN A 558 -3.87 -29.81 3.58
N PRO A 559 -4.35 -29.87 2.32
CA PRO A 559 -5.17 -28.80 1.76
C PRO A 559 -6.46 -28.56 2.52
N THR A 560 -6.96 -27.32 2.46
CA THR A 560 -8.27 -26.98 3.02
C THR A 560 -9.36 -27.73 2.25
N SER A 561 -10.34 -28.27 2.97
CA SER A 561 -11.48 -28.97 2.34
C SER A 561 -12.31 -28.01 1.49
N GLU A 562 -12.88 -28.51 0.40
CA GLU A 562 -13.71 -27.70 -0.52
C GLU A 562 -14.88 -27.03 0.21
N ARG A 563 -15.55 -27.75 1.12
CA ARG A 563 -16.64 -27.20 1.96
C ARG A 563 -16.19 -26.01 2.81
N ASN A 564 -14.98 -26.04 3.36
CA ASN A 564 -14.46 -24.92 4.15
C ASN A 564 -14.12 -23.72 3.25
N LEU A 565 -13.59 -23.98 2.05
CA LEU A 565 -13.34 -22.95 1.04
C LEU A 565 -14.65 -22.32 0.54
N GLU A 566 -15.71 -23.11 0.35
CA GLU A 566 -17.06 -22.64 -0.01
C GLU A 566 -17.64 -21.73 1.07
N ASN A 567 -17.58 -22.16 2.33
CA ASN A 567 -18.04 -21.37 3.47
C ASN A 567 -17.28 -20.04 3.58
N ALA A 568 -15.96 -20.07 3.37
CA ALA A 568 -15.12 -18.87 3.36
C ALA A 568 -15.27 -18.03 2.08
N LYS A 569 -15.84 -18.58 1.00
CA LYS A 569 -15.88 -18.03 -0.35
C LYS A 569 -14.50 -17.60 -0.86
N ARG A 570 -13.48 -18.44 -0.62
CA ARG A 570 -12.07 -18.18 -0.98
C ARG A 570 -11.47 -19.37 -1.74
N GLY A 571 -10.48 -19.07 -2.57
CA GLY A 571 -9.67 -20.09 -3.24
C GLY A 571 -8.39 -20.41 -2.50
N GLU A 572 -7.70 -21.46 -2.91
CA GLU A 572 -6.42 -21.92 -2.37
C GLU A 572 -5.45 -22.28 -3.51
N LEU A 573 -4.20 -21.83 -3.38
CA LEU A 573 -3.05 -22.34 -4.14
C LEU A 573 -2.43 -23.47 -3.33
N ARG A 574 -2.32 -24.66 -3.92
CA ARG A 574 -1.85 -25.87 -3.26
C ARG A 574 -1.06 -26.76 -4.21
N TRP A 575 -0.29 -27.70 -3.67
CA TRP A 575 0.39 -28.71 -4.49
C TRP A 575 -0.56 -29.89 -4.79
N SER A 576 -0.79 -30.22 -6.06
CA SER A 576 -1.48 -31.44 -6.47
C SER A 576 -0.45 -32.57 -6.61
N ALA A 577 -0.46 -33.51 -5.68
CA ALA A 577 0.36 -34.72 -5.78
C ALA A 577 -0.06 -35.61 -6.96
N ARG A 578 -1.35 -35.58 -7.32
CA ARG A 578 -1.90 -36.35 -8.44
C ARG A 578 -1.35 -35.85 -9.79
N ASP A 579 -1.33 -34.54 -9.99
CA ASP A 579 -0.99 -33.93 -11.28
C ASP A 579 0.46 -33.40 -11.31
N GLY A 580 1.20 -33.54 -10.21
CA GLY A 580 2.60 -33.13 -10.10
C GLY A 580 2.83 -31.63 -10.25
N GLY A 581 1.92 -30.79 -9.74
CA GLY A 581 2.00 -29.36 -10.00
C GLY A 581 1.22 -28.46 -9.04
N TRP A 582 1.50 -27.16 -9.14
CA TRP A 582 0.80 -26.13 -8.37
C TRP A 582 -0.63 -25.95 -8.91
N GLU A 583 -1.61 -26.33 -8.11
CA GLU A 583 -3.04 -26.23 -8.41
C GLU A 583 -3.65 -24.99 -7.75
N ILE A 584 -4.44 -24.24 -8.52
CA ILE A 584 -5.40 -23.28 -7.98
C ILE A 584 -6.78 -23.94 -7.96
N LEU A 585 -7.35 -24.09 -6.76
CA LEU A 585 -8.74 -24.50 -6.58
C LEU A 585 -9.55 -23.34 -6.01
N ILE A 586 -10.66 -22.99 -6.68
CA ILE A 586 -11.58 -21.96 -6.21
C ILE A 586 -13.02 -22.47 -6.36
N PRO A 587 -13.81 -22.53 -5.27
CA PRO A 587 -15.20 -22.96 -5.36
C PRO A 587 -16.01 -21.96 -6.19
N SER A 588 -17.00 -22.46 -6.95
CA SER A 588 -17.83 -21.64 -7.85
C SER A 588 -18.51 -20.47 -7.12
N VAL A 589 -18.97 -20.69 -5.89
CA VAL A 589 -19.63 -19.70 -5.02
C VAL A 589 -18.74 -18.49 -4.64
N ALA A 590 -17.41 -18.60 -4.82
CA ALA A 590 -16.51 -17.47 -4.63
C ALA A 590 -16.53 -16.48 -5.82
N PHE A 591 -17.02 -16.91 -6.98
CA PHE A 591 -17.14 -16.07 -8.16
C PHE A 591 -18.47 -15.32 -8.18
N LYS A 592 -18.45 -14.05 -8.64
CA LYS A 592 -19.67 -13.27 -8.89
C LYS A 592 -20.62 -13.96 -9.89
N ASN A 593 -20.07 -14.78 -10.80
CA ASN A 593 -20.80 -15.49 -11.83
C ASN A 593 -21.01 -16.97 -11.47
N ALA A 594 -21.12 -17.30 -10.18
CA ALA A 594 -21.24 -18.68 -9.70
C ALA A 594 -22.35 -19.49 -10.41
N HIS A 595 -23.46 -18.81 -10.78
CA HIS A 595 -24.62 -19.41 -11.45
C HIS A 595 -24.53 -19.39 -12.99
N SER A 596 -23.42 -18.94 -13.56
CA SER A 596 -23.23 -18.98 -15.01
C SER A 596 -23.03 -20.41 -15.50
N SER A 597 -23.39 -20.65 -16.77
CA SER A 597 -23.20 -21.94 -17.45
C SER A 597 -21.75 -22.44 -17.40
N PHE A 598 -20.77 -21.53 -17.28
CA PHE A 598 -19.35 -21.87 -17.16
C PHE A 598 -19.04 -22.84 -16.01
N PHE A 599 -19.60 -22.61 -14.83
CA PHE A 599 -19.23 -23.41 -13.66
C PHE A 599 -20.02 -24.72 -13.58
N GLY A 600 -21.29 -24.74 -14.01
CA GLY A 600 -22.14 -25.92 -13.86
C GLY A 600 -22.10 -26.51 -12.44
N SER A 601 -22.01 -25.63 -11.43
CA SER A 601 -21.83 -25.97 -10.00
C SER A 601 -20.51 -26.66 -9.62
N LYS A 602 -19.51 -26.73 -10.52
CA LYS A 602 -18.17 -27.27 -10.23
C LYS A 602 -17.16 -26.17 -9.85
N PRO A 603 -16.15 -26.48 -9.02
CA PRO A 603 -15.09 -25.53 -8.70
C PRO A 603 -14.21 -25.23 -9.93
N PHE A 604 -13.61 -24.04 -9.94
CA PHE A 604 -12.49 -23.74 -10.82
C PHE A 604 -11.26 -24.52 -10.35
N ARG A 605 -10.65 -25.29 -11.27
CA ARG A 605 -9.39 -25.99 -11.03
C ARG A 605 -8.44 -25.73 -12.18
N LEU A 606 -7.23 -25.29 -11.87
CA LEU A 606 -6.18 -25.07 -12.86
C LEU A 606 -4.83 -25.47 -12.30
N ILE A 607 -4.13 -26.39 -12.98
CA ILE A 607 -2.71 -26.64 -12.76
C ILE A 607 -1.92 -25.55 -13.48
N LEU A 608 -1.11 -24.80 -12.74
CA LEU A 608 -0.23 -23.79 -13.30
C LEU A 608 0.88 -24.46 -14.12
N PRO A 609 1.25 -23.91 -15.28
CA PRO A 609 2.33 -24.50 -16.07
C PRO A 609 3.69 -24.18 -15.46
N ASP A 610 4.60 -25.16 -15.42
CA ASP A 610 6.00 -24.93 -15.05
C ASP A 610 6.80 -24.33 -16.21
N LEU A 611 6.51 -23.07 -16.53
CA LEU A 611 7.12 -22.36 -17.67
C LEU A 611 7.58 -20.96 -17.27
N GLY A 612 8.83 -20.65 -17.64
CA GLY A 612 9.42 -19.34 -17.41
C GLY A 612 9.70 -19.08 -15.93
N ARG A 613 10.29 -20.08 -15.24
CA ARG A 613 10.68 -20.03 -13.82
C ARG A 613 9.52 -19.86 -12.84
N LEU A 614 8.29 -20.20 -13.26
CA LEU A 614 7.12 -20.00 -12.41
C LEU A 614 7.21 -20.82 -11.13
N TYR A 615 7.51 -22.11 -11.20
CA TYR A 615 7.59 -22.95 -10.00
C TYR A 615 8.76 -22.53 -9.10
N GLU A 616 9.95 -22.32 -9.69
CA GLU A 616 11.12 -21.81 -8.97
C GLU A 616 10.79 -20.56 -8.13
N LEU A 617 10.07 -19.61 -8.72
CA LEU A 617 9.71 -18.35 -8.06
C LEU A 617 8.55 -18.51 -7.07
N ILE A 618 7.61 -19.43 -7.29
CA ILE A 618 6.58 -19.80 -6.29
C ILE A 618 7.25 -20.44 -5.07
N ASP A 619 8.20 -21.35 -5.28
CA ASP A 619 8.91 -22.04 -4.20
C ASP A 619 9.77 -21.04 -3.41
N ALA A 620 10.54 -20.19 -4.10
CA ALA A 620 11.28 -19.10 -3.45
C ALA A 620 10.36 -18.13 -2.70
N TRP A 621 9.15 -17.88 -3.24
CA TRP A 621 8.16 -17.04 -2.59
C TRP A 621 7.67 -17.65 -1.27
N ASN A 622 7.30 -18.92 -1.30
CA ASN A 622 6.81 -19.68 -0.15
C ASN A 622 7.89 -19.86 0.94
N ASP A 623 9.11 -20.17 0.52
CA ASP A 623 10.26 -20.42 1.39
C ASP A 623 10.70 -19.16 2.15
N ARG A 624 10.95 -18.06 1.44
CA ARG A 624 11.67 -16.91 2.03
C ARG A 624 11.13 -15.53 1.68
N HIS A 625 10.61 -15.29 0.48
CA HIS A 625 10.24 -13.91 0.12
C HIS A 625 8.96 -13.44 0.82
N ARG A 626 7.95 -14.31 0.96
CA ARG A 626 6.69 -13.98 1.62
C ARG A 626 6.88 -13.60 3.08
N SER A 627 7.60 -14.43 3.85
CA SER A 627 7.91 -14.17 5.26
C SER A 627 8.72 -12.89 5.46
N ARG A 628 9.68 -12.59 4.56
CA ARG A 628 10.45 -11.32 4.58
C ARG A 628 9.58 -10.07 4.41
N LEU A 629 8.51 -10.14 3.62
CA LEU A 629 7.60 -9.00 3.43
C LEU A 629 6.60 -8.85 4.59
N ILE A 630 6.21 -9.95 5.23
CA ILE A 630 5.36 -9.96 6.43
C ILE A 630 6.14 -9.39 7.63
N GLY A 631 7.40 -9.81 7.80
CA GLY A 631 8.22 -9.40 8.94
C GLY A 631 7.53 -9.75 10.27
N PRO A 632 7.43 -8.81 11.24
CA PRO A 632 6.80 -9.07 12.53
C PRO A 632 5.27 -8.98 12.52
N ALA A 633 4.64 -8.66 11.38
CA ALA A 633 3.17 -8.56 11.31
C ALA A 633 2.51 -9.93 11.32
N GLN A 634 1.22 -9.99 11.69
CA GLN A 634 0.44 -11.22 11.62
C GLN A 634 0.34 -11.73 10.17
N ASP A 635 0.59 -13.03 9.98
CA ASP A 635 0.43 -13.72 8.70
C ASP A 635 -1.06 -13.91 8.37
N PRO A 636 -1.57 -13.36 7.26
CA PRO A 636 -2.97 -13.50 6.85
C PRO A 636 -3.32 -14.83 6.15
N GLY A 637 -2.34 -15.70 5.89
CA GLY A 637 -2.52 -16.95 5.13
C GLY A 637 -2.75 -16.77 3.62
N THR A 638 -2.90 -15.53 3.12
CA THR A 638 -3.03 -15.24 1.68
C THR A 638 -1.72 -15.46 0.94
N PHE A 639 -1.78 -15.93 -0.30
CA PHE A 639 -0.61 -16.09 -1.15
C PHE A 639 0.12 -14.76 -1.37
N PHE A 640 -0.61 -13.70 -1.73
CA PHE A 640 -0.07 -12.36 -1.87
C PHE A 640 -0.18 -11.56 -0.57
N VAL A 641 0.93 -10.93 -0.19
CA VAL A 641 1.03 -10.09 1.02
C VAL A 641 1.65 -8.73 0.71
N LYS A 642 1.22 -7.70 1.42
CA LYS A 642 1.83 -6.38 1.34
C LYS A 642 3.15 -6.37 2.08
N THR A 643 4.00 -5.42 1.72
CA THR A 643 5.21 -5.13 2.50
C THR A 643 4.77 -4.48 3.82
N ALA A 644 4.84 -5.22 4.92
CA ALA A 644 4.45 -4.70 6.23
C ALA A 644 5.39 -3.57 6.67
N LYS A 645 4.81 -2.51 7.23
CA LYS A 645 5.54 -1.42 7.91
C LYS A 645 5.56 -1.69 9.41
N ILE A 646 6.44 -1.01 10.14
CA ILE A 646 6.52 -1.08 11.62
C ILE A 646 5.16 -0.82 12.28
N THR A 647 4.33 0.03 11.67
CA THR A 647 2.98 0.38 12.16
C THR A 647 1.86 -0.52 11.62
N SER A 648 2.17 -1.54 10.83
CA SER A 648 1.17 -2.41 10.20
C SER A 648 0.78 -3.56 11.14
N ALA A 649 -0.50 -3.65 11.49
CA ALA A 649 -1.03 -4.74 12.32
C ALA A 649 -1.11 -6.10 11.58
N ASN A 650 -1.34 -6.08 10.26
CA ASN A 650 -1.40 -7.28 9.41
C ASN A 650 -0.75 -7.02 8.04
N ALA A 651 -0.41 -8.08 7.31
CA ALA A 651 0.17 -8.01 5.96
C ALA A 651 -0.85 -8.21 4.81
N GLU A 652 -2.15 -8.26 5.12
CA GLU A 652 -3.20 -8.52 4.12
C GLU A 652 -3.45 -7.32 3.19
N TYR A 653 -3.76 -7.60 1.93
CA TYR A 653 -4.20 -6.61 0.95
C TYR A 653 -5.70 -6.31 1.08
N SER A 654 -6.07 -5.03 1.02
CA SER A 654 -7.44 -4.60 0.73
C SER A 654 -7.60 -4.39 -0.78
N GLN A 655 -8.82 -4.13 -1.24
CA GLN A 655 -9.07 -3.78 -2.65
C GLN A 655 -8.18 -2.63 -3.14
N ASN A 656 -8.11 -1.56 -2.35
CA ASN A 656 -7.35 -0.36 -2.72
C ASN A 656 -5.85 -0.64 -2.70
N THR A 657 -5.34 -1.32 -1.66
CA THR A 657 -3.89 -1.59 -1.60
C THR A 657 -3.44 -2.64 -2.61
N PHE A 658 -4.30 -3.58 -3.00
CA PHE A 658 -4.02 -4.52 -4.09
C PHE A 658 -4.01 -3.81 -5.46
N PHE A 659 -4.98 -2.93 -5.71
CA PHE A 659 -5.00 -2.09 -6.91
C PHE A 659 -3.74 -1.23 -7.02
N GLU A 660 -3.35 -0.54 -5.94
CA GLU A 660 -2.13 0.28 -5.91
C GLU A 660 -0.86 -0.55 -6.07
N ALA A 661 -0.81 -1.76 -5.50
CA ALA A 661 0.31 -2.67 -5.70
C ALA A 661 0.45 -3.05 -7.18
N TRP A 662 -0.66 -3.44 -7.82
CA TRP A 662 -0.69 -3.74 -9.25
C TRP A 662 -0.25 -2.55 -10.09
N ARG A 663 -0.84 -1.38 -9.84
CA ARG A 663 -0.50 -0.13 -10.54
C ARG A 663 0.98 0.21 -10.39
N THR A 664 1.55 0.04 -9.19
CA THR A 664 2.98 0.27 -8.94
C THR A 664 3.85 -0.67 -9.78
N VAL A 665 3.45 -1.93 -9.96
CA VAL A 665 4.17 -2.86 -10.85
C VAL A 665 4.17 -2.35 -12.29
N ILE A 666 3.01 -1.92 -12.81
CA ILE A 666 2.89 -1.36 -14.16
C ILE A 666 3.72 -0.09 -14.31
N GLN A 667 3.67 0.82 -13.34
CA GLN A 667 4.47 2.04 -13.35
C GLN A 667 5.98 1.75 -13.40
N ARG A 668 6.45 0.76 -12.63
CA ARG A 668 7.88 0.45 -12.49
C ARG A 668 8.46 -0.35 -13.65
N TYR A 669 7.69 -1.28 -14.20
CA TYR A 669 8.19 -2.27 -15.16
C TYR A 669 7.39 -2.32 -16.47
N GLY A 670 6.14 -1.87 -16.46
CA GLY A 670 5.28 -1.92 -17.64
C GLY A 670 5.54 -0.77 -18.60
N ILE A 671 5.49 0.46 -18.09
CA ILE A 671 5.57 1.68 -18.91
C ILE A 671 7.02 1.93 -19.32
N TYR A 672 7.29 1.93 -20.63
CA TYR A 672 8.59 2.30 -21.16
C TYR A 672 8.87 3.79 -20.92
N ASN A 673 9.98 4.08 -20.26
CA ASN A 673 10.44 5.42 -19.96
C ASN A 673 11.64 5.78 -20.86
N PRO A 674 11.47 6.70 -21.83
CA PRO A 674 12.52 7.03 -22.81
C PRO A 674 13.75 7.68 -22.16
N TRP A 675 13.58 8.37 -21.02
CA TRP A 675 14.68 9.04 -20.31
C TRP A 675 15.60 8.08 -19.57
N THR A 676 15.11 6.89 -19.24
CA THR A 676 15.87 5.88 -18.47
C THR A 676 16.16 4.61 -19.25
N GLY A 677 15.47 4.38 -20.37
CA GLY A 677 15.49 3.11 -21.11
C GLY A 677 14.92 1.93 -20.31
N ARG A 678 14.15 2.18 -19.25
CA ARG A 678 13.53 1.17 -18.38
C ARG A 678 12.05 0.99 -18.73
N GLY A 679 11.50 -0.18 -18.44
CA GLY A 679 10.10 -0.51 -18.69
C GLY A 679 9.88 -1.22 -20.04
N ALA A 680 8.81 -2.00 -20.14
CA ALA A 680 8.66 -2.99 -21.21
C ALA A 680 7.95 -2.48 -22.48
N ILE A 681 6.93 -1.63 -22.35
CA ILE A 681 5.98 -1.36 -23.44
C ILE A 681 5.84 0.16 -23.66
N LYS A 682 6.09 0.60 -24.89
CA LYS A 682 5.90 2.00 -25.33
C LYS A 682 4.42 2.34 -25.41
N GLY A 683 4.02 3.52 -24.93
CA GLY A 683 2.62 3.97 -24.97
C GLY A 683 1.70 3.30 -23.94
N LEU A 684 2.19 2.36 -23.13
CA LEU A 684 1.40 1.77 -22.04
C LEU A 684 1.13 2.83 -20.97
N LEU A 685 -0.10 2.89 -20.45
CA LEU A 685 -0.46 3.79 -19.36
C LEU A 685 -0.69 3.00 -18.05
N PRO A 686 -0.59 3.66 -16.87
CA PRO A 686 -0.80 3.00 -15.59
C PRO A 686 -2.20 2.39 -15.54
N HIS A 687 -2.37 1.17 -15.03
CA HIS A 687 -3.69 0.53 -14.97
C HIS A 687 -3.77 -0.54 -13.87
N GLY A 688 -4.96 -1.11 -13.67
CA GLY A 688 -5.26 -2.03 -12.58
C GLY A 688 -5.39 -3.50 -13.00
N PRO A 689 -5.66 -4.40 -12.05
CA PRO A 689 -5.74 -5.85 -12.29
C PRO A 689 -6.79 -6.29 -13.29
N HIS A 690 -7.88 -5.53 -13.46
CA HIS A 690 -8.94 -5.91 -14.40
C HIS A 690 -8.45 -5.98 -15.84
N ASN A 691 -7.50 -5.11 -16.20
CA ASN A 691 -7.00 -5.01 -17.57
C ASN A 691 -6.22 -6.24 -18.05
N VAL A 692 -5.71 -7.09 -17.15
CA VAL A 692 -5.14 -8.38 -17.58
C VAL A 692 -6.21 -9.34 -18.10
N ARG A 693 -7.44 -9.25 -17.58
CA ARG A 693 -8.56 -10.02 -18.12
C ARG A 693 -8.91 -9.54 -19.52
N ASP A 694 -8.86 -8.23 -19.75
CA ASP A 694 -9.09 -7.64 -21.08
C ASP A 694 -8.06 -8.13 -22.09
N VAL A 695 -6.78 -8.16 -21.69
CA VAL A 695 -5.67 -8.69 -22.50
C VAL A 695 -5.88 -10.16 -22.83
N LEU A 696 -6.30 -10.98 -21.86
CA LEU A 696 -6.53 -12.41 -22.06
C LEU A 696 -7.72 -12.68 -22.99
N ALA A 697 -8.87 -12.07 -22.70
CA ALA A 697 -10.06 -12.23 -23.53
C ALA A 697 -9.79 -11.81 -24.97
N THR A 698 -9.14 -10.66 -25.16
CA THR A 698 -8.78 -10.15 -26.48
C THR A 698 -7.76 -11.04 -27.19
N HIS A 699 -6.75 -11.56 -26.47
CA HIS A 699 -5.77 -12.46 -27.07
C HIS A 699 -6.40 -13.76 -27.56
N ILE A 700 -7.19 -14.43 -26.72
CA ILE A 700 -7.90 -15.66 -27.14
C ILE A 700 -8.85 -15.36 -28.29
N LEU A 701 -9.61 -14.26 -28.21
CA LEU A 701 -10.53 -13.86 -29.27
C LEU A 701 -9.82 -13.61 -30.60
N LYS A 702 -8.66 -12.92 -30.60
CA LYS A 702 -7.85 -12.72 -31.82
C LYS A 702 -7.27 -14.02 -32.38
N GLN A 703 -6.89 -14.96 -31.51
CA GLN A 703 -6.26 -16.22 -31.93
C GLN A 703 -7.27 -17.25 -32.44
N THR A 704 -8.46 -17.31 -31.85
CA THR A 704 -9.43 -18.38 -32.08
C THR A 704 -10.72 -17.91 -32.74
N GLY A 705 -11.03 -16.61 -32.69
CA GLY A 705 -12.29 -16.05 -33.14
C GLY A 705 -13.51 -16.44 -32.30
N SER A 706 -13.33 -17.24 -31.24
CA SER A 706 -14.42 -17.80 -30.45
C SER A 706 -14.67 -16.98 -29.18
N TYR A 707 -15.88 -16.41 -29.09
CA TYR A 707 -16.36 -15.74 -27.88
C TYR A 707 -16.46 -16.69 -26.69
N GLU A 708 -16.78 -17.96 -26.92
CA GLU A 708 -16.89 -18.98 -25.87
C GLU A 708 -15.53 -19.31 -25.25
N GLN A 709 -14.51 -19.56 -26.07
CA GLN A 709 -13.17 -19.82 -25.55
C GLN A 709 -12.60 -18.60 -24.82
N ALA A 710 -12.84 -17.39 -25.35
CA ALA A 710 -12.45 -16.16 -24.68
C ALA A 710 -13.20 -15.97 -23.34
N SER A 711 -14.46 -16.40 -23.24
CA SER A 711 -15.24 -16.31 -22.00
C SER A 711 -14.73 -17.28 -20.94
N TYR A 712 -14.27 -18.47 -21.33
CA TYR A 712 -13.64 -19.45 -20.45
C TYR A 712 -12.33 -18.92 -19.82
N ALA A 713 -11.52 -18.22 -20.61
CA ALA A 713 -10.27 -17.62 -20.15
C ALA A 713 -10.47 -16.58 -19.02
N ILE A 714 -11.66 -15.98 -18.93
CA ILE A 714 -11.99 -14.98 -17.91
C ILE A 714 -13.16 -15.41 -17.01
N GLN A 715 -13.66 -16.64 -17.08
CA GLN A 715 -14.79 -17.13 -16.28
C GLN A 715 -16.03 -16.21 -16.38
N ASP A 716 -16.36 -15.81 -17.60
CA ASP A 716 -17.53 -14.99 -17.94
C ASP A 716 -18.40 -15.65 -19.02
N THR A 717 -19.50 -15.02 -19.42
CA THR A 717 -20.38 -15.56 -20.47
C THR A 717 -19.99 -15.06 -21.86
N PRO A 718 -20.24 -15.85 -22.93
CA PRO A 718 -19.93 -15.45 -24.30
C PRO A 718 -20.59 -14.12 -24.72
N GLU A 719 -21.80 -13.84 -24.25
CA GLU A 719 -22.56 -12.62 -24.56
C GLU A 719 -21.88 -11.38 -23.99
N VAL A 720 -21.36 -11.49 -22.76
CA VAL A 720 -20.57 -10.42 -22.13
C VAL A 720 -19.30 -10.18 -22.93
N VAL A 721 -18.62 -11.24 -23.39
CA VAL A 721 -17.40 -11.10 -24.20
C VAL A 721 -17.70 -10.45 -25.54
N ALA A 722 -18.74 -10.89 -26.25
CA ALA A 722 -19.14 -10.32 -27.53
C ALA A 722 -19.44 -8.82 -27.41
N LYS A 723 -20.17 -8.43 -26.36
CA LYS A 723 -20.52 -7.02 -26.10
C LYS A 723 -19.29 -6.14 -25.83
N HIS A 724 -18.29 -6.64 -25.09
CA HIS A 724 -17.17 -5.79 -24.63
C HIS A 724 -15.92 -5.89 -25.52
N TYR A 725 -15.65 -7.04 -26.13
CA TYR A 725 -14.42 -7.30 -26.88
C TYR A 725 -14.65 -7.55 -28.38
N GLY A 726 -15.90 -7.65 -28.85
CA GLY A 726 -16.21 -7.93 -30.25
C GLY A 726 -15.55 -6.97 -31.24
N ARG A 727 -15.28 -5.73 -30.82
CA ARG A 727 -14.57 -4.71 -31.62
C ARG A 727 -13.10 -5.04 -31.93
N PHE A 728 -12.48 -5.96 -31.20
CA PHE A 728 -11.08 -6.36 -31.41
C PHE A 728 -10.94 -7.61 -32.27
N LEU A 729 -12.07 -8.17 -32.72
CA LEU A 729 -12.05 -9.28 -33.66
C LEU A 729 -11.48 -8.78 -35.00
N PRO A 730 -10.51 -9.49 -35.60
CA PRO A 730 -10.00 -9.13 -36.92
C PRO A 730 -11.14 -9.01 -37.94
N GLN A 731 -11.06 -8.00 -38.82
CA GLN A 731 -12.09 -7.77 -39.85
C GLN A 731 -12.20 -8.97 -40.81
N ASP A 732 -11.11 -9.68 -41.05
CA ASP A 732 -11.08 -10.90 -41.86
C ASP A 732 -11.33 -12.18 -41.05
N LYS A 733 -12.58 -12.38 -40.62
CA LYS A 733 -13.06 -13.67 -40.08
C LYS A 733 -12.76 -14.84 -41.03
N ALA A 734 -12.74 -14.57 -42.35
CA ALA A 734 -12.44 -15.54 -43.39
C ALA A 734 -10.98 -16.02 -43.36
N GLU A 735 -10.02 -15.17 -42.99
CA GLU A 735 -8.61 -15.53 -42.88
C GLU A 735 -8.35 -16.45 -41.67
N ILE A 736 -9.02 -16.19 -40.53
CA ILE A 736 -8.96 -17.08 -39.35
C ILE A 736 -9.54 -18.46 -39.69
N ALA A 737 -10.68 -18.49 -40.38
CA ALA A 737 -11.30 -19.73 -40.85
C ALA A 737 -10.38 -20.46 -41.84
N ALA A 738 -9.80 -19.77 -42.81
CA ALA A 738 -8.85 -20.31 -43.77
C ALA A 738 -7.61 -20.88 -43.07
N ARG A 739 -7.05 -20.21 -42.04
CA ARG A 739 -5.91 -20.73 -41.27
C ARG A 739 -6.24 -22.02 -40.51
N ILE A 740 -7.45 -22.13 -39.97
CA ILE A 740 -7.90 -23.36 -39.30
C ILE A 740 -8.08 -24.48 -40.32
N LEU A 741 -8.67 -24.19 -41.48
CA LEU A 741 -8.83 -25.16 -42.57
C LEU A 741 -7.46 -25.60 -43.12
N ASN A 742 -6.52 -24.67 -43.30
CA ASN A 742 -5.16 -24.95 -43.80
C ASN A 742 -4.34 -25.84 -42.86
N LYS A 743 -4.55 -25.78 -41.54
CA LYS A 743 -3.92 -26.72 -40.60
C LYS A 743 -4.29 -28.18 -40.85
N VAL A 744 -5.46 -28.44 -41.43
CA VAL A 744 -5.88 -29.80 -41.82
C VAL A 744 -5.09 -30.25 -43.05
N TRP A 745 -4.80 -29.33 -43.96
CA TRP A 745 -3.99 -29.58 -45.15
C TRP A 745 -2.48 -29.69 -44.85
N ASP A 746 -1.98 -28.99 -43.83
CA ASP A 746 -0.58 -29.09 -43.37
C ASP A 746 -0.29 -30.35 -42.52
N ALA A 747 -1.35 -30.99 -41.98
CA ALA A 747 -1.25 -32.20 -41.18
C ALA A 747 -1.49 -33.49 -41.99
N ALA A 748 -1.81 -33.35 -43.28
CA ALA A 748 -1.86 -34.41 -44.29
C ALA A 748 -0.52 -34.46 -45.04
#